data_AF-A0A5B9DE32-F1
#
_entry.id   AF-A0A5B9DE32-F1
#
_cell.length_a   1.000
_cell.length_b   1.000
_cell.length_c   1.000
_cell.angle_alpha   90.00
_cell.angle_beta   90.00
_cell.angle_gamma   90.00
#
_symmetry.space_group_name_H-M   'P 1'
#
loop_
_entity.id
_entity.type
_entity.pdbx_description
1 polymer ?
#
loop_
_entity_poly.entity_id
_entity_poly.type
_entity_poly.pdbx_seq_one_letter_code
_entity_poly.pdbx_strand_id
1 'polypeptide(L)'
;MDIDNSVKSPFNLEKYNKKLLNAKNSKNLMKTRDILNTCTEMLNKQPQTFNPDLKTQLKALIEANEETIRKTTEELLGEIERVENSFNSKDFAKIPNELESIKSKVQVSGITELINNIKFLKKKTENSVHAQRNLERFAVPVPSGITSEDLELKFYSLTSLLNDIQKQRAAHPEIISKIEEVHKIYQNSMTEHGLTDLKKSLGKNLKLKAKDLSETRNIHKINKKFDDLLSSAKNTTDLLQAKDFLASAEAILKENDLKIIYQDKQEEYYIFLKKIDSMIEKWTSDTDLITKKSMDLMEEFQYSIARKNLVKLKEDLTKNGLVSLVNSVNIVINICQINEQIYNDVQAINGIFESKSYFNAHNKLESLKQHISTKYTSIEMVKSNKEQIDTLIDKIAEARRKEEAELKEEIEKIWIILSESLDFEVAKKELAAKRNFADLNGYPSIIVILDKYSAELDLNLQIFNLFNQLTKSLKEAKIHSVKLELVKINSNISEKSEIYFTIIKNKYSELEKETDNQISKEKTTIIQKIEDIEAIIDEKNNLISAQNAISEIKNRISETGLKEFSSLLEPITQKIELNLEGVKIQKEIQNKIAANQLKIGENEYTTLLEKMNSALEKTPKIYSSALKKDLENELNDLKTKIGEMTSKLHGEFNKLEEKINQTFDFSEAQDHLKKYTLRAKDLGLDDLIVSIENLNRKCSKNTEFVSEYNQLHENYENLIDFVTTVEAIYKLFDTCEKEEKSFDHVKAKIKNLHNRVKSESNKRESKVKNAFDKIIKTEVMTLKFKKAIDSLTENLTTAQNLNVTLIVPEIKHYINFCSINLPILENLDGIENDLKSGRIIEARNNISLVKPNLPRGKEKFEKIADNITSHWNNLHKSIETEIESEIEKLKGKIPSLVTLVENKKTNEAKSSLFAARNRAEYLGVGMTVAEINDLLKICDMQSSPDSIERQKKKKIKKIEPPIKKISPRKEKLADIEGTMIVKHTKPGPMKLRVSENETKSEHPNIQPRSHLRRSPKKAVQVCPYCKATQPSSHERYCFFCGKQL
;
A
#
# COMPACT_ATOMS: atom_id res chain seq x y z
N MET A 1 -6.42 -77.26 -73.89
CA MET A 1 -5.59 -76.62 -72.87
C MET A 1 -5.51 -75.16 -73.27
N ASP A 2 -6.00 -74.25 -72.43
CA ASP A 2 -5.21 -73.16 -71.88
C ASP A 2 -6.06 -72.40 -70.88
N ILE A 3 -5.52 -72.26 -69.68
CA ILE A 3 -6.22 -71.73 -68.51
C ILE A 3 -5.99 -70.23 -68.53
N ASP A 4 -6.97 -69.45 -68.99
CA ASP A 4 -6.90 -67.98 -68.89
C ASP A 4 -7.23 -67.52 -67.46
N ASN A 5 -6.33 -67.91 -66.55
CA ASN A 5 -6.26 -67.55 -65.14
C ASN A 5 -5.86 -66.07 -65.00
N SER A 6 -6.64 -65.16 -65.56
CA SER A 6 -6.50 -63.73 -65.27
C SER A 6 -7.09 -63.40 -63.89
N VAL A 7 -6.40 -63.87 -62.85
CA VAL A 7 -6.57 -63.41 -61.46
C VAL A 7 -6.20 -61.92 -61.41
N LYS A 8 -7.18 -61.06 -61.71
CA LYS A 8 -7.01 -59.60 -61.71
C LYS A 8 -6.82 -59.11 -60.28
N SER A 9 -5.55 -59.00 -59.91
CA SER A 9 -5.02 -58.73 -58.57
C SER A 9 -5.23 -59.90 -57.60
N PRO A 10 -4.18 -60.34 -56.86
CA PRO A 10 -4.40 -61.11 -55.65
C PRO A 10 -5.31 -60.31 -54.69
N PHE A 11 -6.21 -61.00 -53.99
CA PHE A 11 -7.07 -60.36 -52.99
C PHE A 11 -6.21 -59.86 -51.84
N ASN A 12 -5.91 -58.57 -51.83
CA ASN A 12 -5.07 -57.96 -50.81
C ASN A 12 -5.86 -57.88 -49.49
N LEU A 13 -5.73 -58.94 -48.68
CA LEU A 13 -6.43 -59.13 -47.41
C LEU A 13 -6.12 -58.01 -46.41
N GLU A 14 -4.89 -57.50 -46.41
CA GLU A 14 -4.47 -56.36 -45.57
C GLU A 14 -5.22 -55.07 -45.96
N LYS A 15 -5.28 -54.75 -47.25
CA LYS A 15 -6.03 -53.60 -47.80
C LYS A 15 -7.54 -53.74 -47.58
N TYR A 16 -8.07 -54.96 -47.64
CA TYR A 16 -9.46 -55.26 -47.30
C TYR A 16 -9.73 -55.06 -45.81
N ASN A 17 -8.91 -55.66 -44.92
CA ASN A 17 -9.05 -55.54 -43.48
C ASN A 17 -8.85 -54.09 -43.01
N LYS A 18 -7.93 -53.34 -43.63
CA LYS A 18 -7.73 -51.90 -43.37
C LYS A 18 -8.95 -51.06 -43.79
N LYS A 19 -9.62 -51.39 -44.90
CA LYS A 19 -10.91 -50.79 -45.26
C LYS A 19 -12.01 -51.15 -44.26
N LEU A 20 -12.14 -52.43 -43.90
CA LEU A 20 -13.15 -52.91 -42.95
C LEU A 20 -12.97 -52.29 -41.56
N LEU A 21 -11.72 -52.14 -41.10
CA LEU A 21 -11.38 -51.47 -39.85
C LEU A 21 -11.68 -49.97 -39.92
N ASN A 22 -11.36 -49.30 -41.04
CA ASN A 22 -11.74 -47.91 -41.27
C ASN A 22 -13.27 -47.71 -41.28
N ALA A 23 -14.05 -48.68 -41.78
CA ALA A 23 -15.51 -48.68 -41.70
C ALA A 23 -15.99 -48.82 -40.26
N LYS A 24 -15.48 -49.81 -39.50
CA LYS A 24 -15.82 -50.02 -38.07
C LYS A 24 -15.45 -48.82 -37.18
N ASN A 25 -14.37 -48.11 -37.49
CA ASN A 25 -13.91 -46.96 -36.72
C ASN A 25 -14.47 -45.60 -37.21
N SER A 26 -15.21 -45.58 -38.33
CA SER A 26 -15.79 -44.35 -38.89
C SER A 26 -17.10 -44.00 -38.19
N LYS A 27 -17.13 -42.83 -37.54
CA LYS A 27 -18.36 -42.24 -36.97
C LYS A 27 -19.36 -41.76 -38.04
N ASN A 28 -18.92 -41.66 -39.30
CA ASN A 28 -19.77 -41.27 -40.43
C ASN A 28 -20.36 -42.53 -41.06
N LEU A 29 -21.65 -42.75 -40.80
CA LEU A 29 -22.40 -43.96 -41.13
C LEU A 29 -22.59 -44.13 -42.65
N MET A 30 -22.72 -43.02 -43.39
CA MET A 30 -22.84 -43.05 -44.86
C MET A 30 -21.50 -43.44 -45.50
N LYS A 31 -20.39 -42.86 -45.05
CA LYS A 31 -19.04 -43.27 -45.47
C LYS A 31 -18.74 -44.72 -45.06
N THR A 32 -19.23 -45.16 -43.90
CA THR A 32 -19.17 -46.57 -43.48
C THR A 32 -19.95 -47.45 -44.46
N ARG A 33 -21.18 -47.07 -44.86
CA ARG A 33 -21.98 -47.77 -45.89
C ARG A 33 -21.22 -47.88 -47.21
N ASP A 34 -20.63 -46.80 -47.70
CA ASP A 34 -19.87 -46.77 -48.96
C ASP A 34 -18.63 -47.69 -48.91
N ILE A 35 -17.90 -47.69 -47.79
CA ILE A 35 -16.73 -48.56 -47.60
C ILE A 35 -17.17 -50.02 -47.50
N LEU A 36 -18.26 -50.33 -46.77
CA LEU A 36 -18.79 -51.69 -46.67
C LEU A 36 -19.31 -52.19 -48.03
N ASN A 37 -20.01 -51.36 -48.81
CA ASN A 37 -20.41 -51.66 -50.18
C ASN A 37 -19.20 -51.92 -51.09
N THR A 38 -18.15 -51.10 -50.97
CA THR A 38 -16.89 -51.32 -51.70
C THR A 38 -16.22 -52.65 -51.29
N CYS A 39 -16.29 -53.03 -50.01
CA CYS A 39 -15.85 -54.33 -49.52
C CYS A 39 -16.70 -55.48 -50.12
N THR A 40 -18.02 -55.29 -50.26
CA THR A 40 -18.92 -56.26 -50.90
C THR A 40 -18.56 -56.45 -52.36
N GLU A 41 -18.32 -55.37 -53.11
CA GLU A 41 -17.82 -55.46 -54.49
C GLU A 41 -16.47 -56.18 -54.59
N MET A 42 -15.56 -55.95 -53.64
CA MET A 42 -14.26 -56.64 -53.61
C MET A 42 -14.41 -58.15 -53.35
N LEU A 43 -15.38 -58.58 -52.53
CA LEU A 43 -15.69 -60.00 -52.31
C LEU A 43 -16.51 -60.64 -53.44
N ASN A 44 -17.39 -59.89 -54.10
CA ASN A 44 -18.18 -60.37 -55.24
C ASN A 44 -17.33 -60.58 -56.50
N LYS A 45 -16.14 -59.96 -56.56
CA LYS A 45 -15.12 -60.22 -57.59
C LYS A 45 -14.27 -61.48 -57.33
N GLN A 46 -14.52 -62.20 -56.23
CA GLN A 46 -13.90 -63.48 -55.90
C GLN A 46 -14.86 -64.66 -56.18
N PRO A 47 -14.37 -65.90 -56.34
CA PRO A 47 -15.22 -67.08 -56.52
C PRO A 47 -16.32 -67.20 -55.45
N GLN A 48 -17.45 -67.81 -55.80
CA GLN A 48 -18.59 -67.93 -54.86
C GLN A 48 -18.19 -68.62 -53.54
N THR A 49 -17.34 -69.64 -53.61
CA THR A 49 -16.78 -70.41 -52.48
C THR A 49 -15.75 -69.66 -51.62
N PHE A 50 -15.30 -68.47 -52.03
CA PHE A 50 -14.29 -67.71 -51.28
C PHE A 50 -14.87 -67.12 -49.99
N ASN A 51 -14.46 -67.70 -48.85
CA ASN A 51 -14.72 -67.30 -47.47
C ASN A 51 -16.18 -66.85 -47.19
N PRO A 52 -17.13 -67.80 -47.10
CA PRO A 52 -18.55 -67.49 -46.90
C PRO A 52 -18.83 -66.82 -45.55
N ASP A 53 -18.05 -67.10 -44.51
CA ASP A 53 -18.18 -66.43 -43.21
C ASP A 53 -17.88 -64.93 -43.31
N LEU A 54 -16.85 -64.55 -44.08
CA LEU A 54 -16.52 -63.13 -44.28
C LEU A 54 -17.61 -62.39 -45.05
N LYS A 55 -18.25 -63.05 -46.04
CA LYS A 55 -19.42 -62.50 -46.76
C LYS A 55 -20.63 -62.35 -45.83
N THR A 56 -20.86 -63.33 -44.94
CA THR A 56 -21.96 -63.32 -43.97
C THR A 56 -21.76 -62.24 -42.90
N GLN A 57 -20.54 -62.12 -42.35
CA GLN A 57 -20.16 -61.04 -41.42
C GLN A 57 -20.28 -59.66 -42.07
N LEU A 58 -19.87 -59.50 -43.33
CA LEU A 58 -20.01 -58.24 -44.04
C LEU A 58 -21.48 -57.87 -44.27
N LYS A 59 -22.33 -58.84 -44.64
CA LYS A 59 -23.77 -58.64 -44.78
C LYS A 59 -24.40 -58.19 -43.46
N ALA A 60 -24.09 -58.86 -42.35
CA ALA A 60 -24.55 -58.48 -41.02
C ALA A 60 -24.05 -57.09 -40.60
N LEU A 61 -22.82 -56.69 -40.97
CA LEU A 61 -22.30 -55.33 -40.74
C LEU A 61 -23.02 -54.27 -41.58
N ILE A 62 -23.44 -54.60 -42.81
CA ILE A 62 -24.25 -53.70 -43.64
C ILE A 62 -25.64 -53.55 -43.05
N GLU A 63 -26.33 -54.65 -42.73
CA GLU A 63 -27.66 -54.64 -42.10
C GLU A 63 -27.64 -53.87 -40.77
N ALA A 64 -26.62 -54.08 -39.92
CA ALA A 64 -26.44 -53.32 -38.68
C ALA A 64 -26.16 -51.83 -38.92
N ASN A 65 -25.37 -51.46 -39.94
CA ASN A 65 -25.10 -50.07 -40.27
C ASN A 65 -26.34 -49.38 -40.86
N GLU A 66 -27.14 -50.05 -41.69
CA GLU A 66 -28.39 -49.52 -42.22
C GLU A 66 -29.46 -49.36 -41.12
N GLU A 67 -29.56 -50.31 -40.19
CA GLU A 67 -30.40 -50.18 -38.99
C GLU A 67 -29.96 -49.01 -38.10
N THR A 68 -28.65 -48.80 -37.96
CA THR A 68 -28.09 -47.66 -37.23
C THR A 68 -28.37 -46.34 -37.94
N ILE A 69 -28.22 -46.27 -39.27
CA ILE A 69 -28.61 -45.09 -40.08
C ILE A 69 -30.08 -44.78 -39.87
N ARG A 70 -30.98 -45.78 -39.92
CA ARG A 70 -32.41 -45.58 -39.69
C ARG A 70 -32.69 -44.98 -38.31
N LYS A 71 -32.21 -45.62 -37.24
CA LYS A 71 -32.41 -45.14 -35.86
C LYS A 71 -31.83 -43.75 -35.63
N THR A 72 -30.61 -43.48 -36.10
CA THR A 72 -30.00 -42.14 -35.98
C THR A 72 -30.74 -41.11 -36.83
N THR A 73 -31.34 -41.48 -37.96
CA THR A 73 -32.19 -40.58 -38.75
C THR A 73 -33.49 -40.25 -38.00
N GLU A 74 -34.16 -41.25 -37.42
CA GLU A 74 -35.37 -41.09 -36.61
C GLU A 74 -35.11 -40.24 -35.35
N GLU A 75 -34.01 -40.50 -34.64
CA GLU A 75 -33.58 -39.72 -33.47
C GLU A 75 -33.31 -38.26 -33.83
N LEU A 76 -32.57 -38.00 -34.91
CA LEU A 76 -32.24 -36.64 -35.35
C LEU A 76 -33.49 -35.91 -35.89
N LEU A 77 -34.41 -36.61 -36.56
CA LEU A 77 -35.72 -36.04 -36.94
C LEU A 77 -36.56 -35.69 -35.71
N GLY A 78 -36.60 -36.55 -34.69
CA GLY A 78 -37.28 -36.28 -33.43
C GLY A 78 -36.62 -35.18 -32.58
N GLU A 79 -35.30 -34.97 -32.69
CA GLU A 79 -34.64 -33.77 -32.15
C GLU A 79 -35.03 -32.51 -32.93
N ILE A 80 -35.02 -32.56 -34.26
CA ILE A 80 -35.43 -31.45 -35.14
C ILE A 80 -36.88 -31.03 -34.87
N GLU A 81 -37.80 -31.99 -34.76
CA GLU A 81 -39.22 -31.73 -34.47
C GLU A 81 -39.44 -31.17 -33.06
N ARG A 82 -38.70 -31.67 -32.05
CA ARG A 82 -38.74 -31.10 -30.69
C ARG A 82 -38.26 -29.65 -30.67
N VAL A 83 -37.23 -29.30 -31.44
CA VAL A 83 -36.72 -27.92 -31.55
C VAL A 83 -37.66 -27.03 -32.37
N GLU A 84 -38.37 -27.56 -33.36
CA GLU A 84 -39.42 -26.79 -34.06
C GLU A 84 -40.64 -26.51 -33.16
N ASN A 85 -41.02 -27.48 -32.32
CA ASN A 85 -42.16 -27.37 -31.41
C ASN A 85 -41.85 -26.60 -30.11
N SER A 86 -40.58 -26.46 -29.69
CA SER A 86 -40.20 -25.69 -28.49
C SER A 86 -40.31 -24.18 -28.65
N PHE A 87 -40.57 -23.70 -29.87
CA PHE A 87 -40.65 -22.28 -30.24
C PHE A 87 -41.73 -21.48 -29.48
N ASN A 88 -42.75 -22.15 -28.94
CA ASN A 88 -43.81 -21.49 -28.14
C ASN A 88 -43.31 -21.07 -26.74
N SER A 89 -42.07 -21.40 -26.37
CA SER A 89 -41.39 -20.88 -25.19
C SER A 89 -40.54 -19.65 -25.56
N LYS A 90 -40.41 -18.68 -24.65
CA LYS A 90 -39.83 -17.34 -24.92
C LYS A 90 -38.29 -17.31 -25.18
N ASP A 91 -37.67 -18.46 -25.42
CA ASP A 91 -36.21 -18.66 -25.44
C ASP A 91 -35.58 -18.63 -26.85
N PHE A 92 -35.81 -17.54 -27.59
CA PHE A 92 -35.25 -17.34 -28.95
C PHE A 92 -33.72 -17.47 -29.05
N ALA A 93 -32.99 -17.38 -27.93
CA ALA A 93 -31.53 -17.49 -27.85
C ALA A 93 -31.00 -18.95 -27.75
N LYS A 94 -31.84 -19.93 -27.37
CA LYS A 94 -31.40 -21.33 -27.19
C LYS A 94 -31.46 -22.14 -28.49
N ILE A 95 -32.51 -21.93 -29.28
CA ILE A 95 -32.79 -22.63 -30.54
C ILE A 95 -31.59 -22.60 -31.53
N PRO A 96 -30.85 -21.50 -31.74
CA PRO A 96 -29.68 -21.50 -32.63
C PRO A 96 -28.56 -22.46 -32.19
N ASN A 97 -28.34 -22.60 -30.88
CA ASN A 97 -27.32 -23.50 -30.32
C ASN A 97 -27.75 -24.97 -30.43
N GLU A 98 -29.03 -25.25 -30.19
CA GLU A 98 -29.62 -26.58 -30.38
C GLU A 98 -29.55 -27.02 -31.85
N LEU A 99 -29.93 -26.15 -32.79
CA LEU A 99 -29.82 -26.42 -34.23
C LEU A 99 -28.37 -26.61 -34.70
N GLU A 100 -27.41 -25.88 -34.15
CA GLU A 100 -25.98 -26.05 -34.51
C GLU A 100 -25.38 -27.33 -33.90
N SER A 101 -25.86 -27.76 -32.72
CA SER A 101 -25.55 -29.06 -32.11
C SER A 101 -26.09 -30.21 -32.96
N ILE A 102 -27.37 -30.17 -33.35
CA ILE A 102 -27.99 -31.15 -34.26
C ILE A 102 -27.25 -31.17 -35.61
N LYS A 103 -26.91 -30.00 -36.18
CA LYS A 103 -26.12 -29.90 -37.42
C LYS A 103 -24.76 -30.59 -37.29
N SER A 104 -24.09 -30.45 -36.15
CA SER A 104 -22.83 -31.13 -35.87
C SER A 104 -23.01 -32.64 -35.77
N LYS A 105 -24.07 -33.13 -35.10
CA LYS A 105 -24.43 -34.56 -35.09
C LYS A 105 -24.68 -35.10 -36.51
N VAL A 106 -25.44 -34.38 -37.33
CA VAL A 106 -25.72 -34.72 -38.74
C VAL A 106 -24.45 -34.73 -39.60
N GLN A 107 -23.52 -33.79 -39.40
CA GLN A 107 -22.24 -33.78 -40.10
C GLN A 107 -21.32 -34.94 -39.68
N VAL A 108 -21.33 -35.30 -38.40
CA VAL A 108 -20.58 -36.46 -37.88
C VAL A 108 -21.14 -37.77 -38.42
N SER A 109 -22.47 -37.96 -38.41
CA SER A 109 -23.12 -39.18 -38.93
C SER A 109 -23.11 -39.26 -40.45
N GLY A 110 -23.02 -38.13 -41.16
CA GLY A 110 -22.96 -38.05 -42.62
C GLY A 110 -24.31 -38.02 -43.32
N ILE A 111 -25.42 -37.91 -42.60
CA ILE A 111 -26.79 -38.00 -43.12
C ILE A 111 -27.21 -36.62 -43.67
N THR A 112 -26.57 -36.20 -44.77
CA THR A 112 -26.60 -34.81 -45.26
C THR A 112 -27.98 -34.31 -45.69
N GLU A 113 -28.93 -35.19 -45.97
CA GLU A 113 -30.31 -34.86 -46.32
C GLU A 113 -31.01 -34.00 -45.24
N LEU A 114 -30.74 -34.28 -43.96
CA LEU A 114 -31.28 -33.53 -42.83
C LEU A 114 -30.72 -32.09 -42.70
N ILE A 115 -29.59 -31.79 -43.35
CA ILE A 115 -28.99 -30.44 -43.32
C ILE A 115 -29.93 -29.40 -43.94
N ASN A 116 -30.75 -29.77 -44.91
CA ASN A 116 -31.70 -28.84 -45.55
C ASN A 116 -32.85 -28.47 -44.61
N ASN A 117 -33.35 -29.40 -43.79
CA ASN A 117 -34.35 -29.11 -42.75
C ASN A 117 -33.77 -28.18 -41.68
N ILE A 118 -32.54 -28.43 -41.23
CA ILE A 118 -31.86 -27.56 -40.25
C ILE A 118 -31.60 -26.16 -40.83
N LYS A 119 -31.16 -26.05 -42.10
CA LYS A 119 -31.01 -24.76 -42.79
C LYS A 119 -32.34 -24.01 -42.91
N PHE A 120 -33.42 -24.73 -43.23
CA PHE A 120 -34.75 -24.15 -43.33
C PHE A 120 -35.24 -23.62 -41.98
N LEU A 121 -35.11 -24.42 -40.91
CA LEU A 121 -35.46 -24.01 -39.56
C LEU A 121 -34.61 -22.85 -39.06
N LYS A 122 -33.29 -22.88 -39.27
CA LYS A 122 -32.40 -21.78 -38.90
C LYS A 122 -32.83 -20.47 -39.59
N LYS A 123 -33.12 -20.52 -40.90
CA LYS A 123 -33.63 -19.36 -41.65
C LYS A 123 -35.02 -18.91 -41.17
N LYS A 124 -35.91 -19.84 -40.81
CA LYS A 124 -37.24 -19.58 -40.26
C LYS A 124 -37.16 -18.93 -38.87
N THR A 125 -36.21 -19.34 -38.03
CA THR A 125 -35.89 -18.72 -36.73
C THR A 125 -35.30 -17.32 -36.93
N GLU A 126 -34.28 -17.14 -37.78
CA GLU A 126 -33.66 -15.85 -38.09
C GLU A 126 -34.70 -14.82 -38.57
N ASN A 127 -35.56 -15.21 -39.52
CA ASN A 127 -36.66 -14.38 -40.00
C ASN A 127 -37.69 -14.07 -38.91
N SER A 128 -38.02 -15.03 -38.03
CA SER A 128 -38.97 -14.82 -36.92
C SER A 128 -38.43 -13.83 -35.88
N VAL A 129 -37.15 -13.96 -35.52
CA VAL A 129 -36.46 -13.04 -34.60
C VAL A 129 -36.37 -11.65 -35.22
N HIS A 130 -36.06 -11.56 -36.51
CA HIS A 130 -36.03 -10.27 -37.21
C HIS A 130 -37.42 -9.62 -37.29
N ALA A 131 -38.47 -10.41 -37.54
CA ALA A 131 -39.85 -9.96 -37.56
C ALA A 131 -40.35 -9.46 -36.19
N GLN A 132 -40.06 -10.21 -35.12
CA GLN A 132 -40.38 -9.84 -33.75
C GLN A 132 -39.66 -8.54 -33.34
N ARG A 133 -38.37 -8.40 -33.67
CA ARG A 133 -37.60 -7.16 -33.42
C ARG A 133 -38.04 -5.96 -34.26
N ASN A 134 -38.61 -6.19 -35.45
CA ASN A 134 -39.25 -5.12 -36.21
C ASN A 134 -40.61 -4.71 -35.60
N LEU A 135 -41.33 -5.61 -34.90
CA LEU A 135 -42.57 -5.28 -34.19
C LEU A 135 -42.36 -4.34 -33.00
N GLU A 136 -41.22 -4.41 -32.32
CA GLU A 136 -40.87 -3.56 -31.16
C GLU A 136 -40.88 -2.05 -31.48
N ARG A 137 -40.88 -1.68 -32.77
CA ARG A 137 -40.97 -0.29 -33.27
C ARG A 137 -42.39 0.28 -33.30
N PHE A 138 -43.39 -0.58 -33.13
CA PHE A 138 -44.80 -0.24 -33.19
C PHE A 138 -45.34 -0.13 -31.77
N ALA A 139 -45.67 1.08 -31.36
CA ALA A 139 -46.28 1.33 -30.06
C ALA A 139 -47.73 0.83 -30.07
N VAL A 140 -48.07 0.01 -29.08
CA VAL A 140 -49.41 -0.59 -28.92
C VAL A 140 -49.90 -0.30 -27.51
N PRO A 141 -51.05 0.37 -27.33
CA PRO A 141 -51.90 0.98 -28.36
C PRO A 141 -51.20 2.15 -29.10
N VAL A 142 -51.75 2.54 -30.26
CA VAL A 142 -51.18 3.62 -31.08
C VAL A 142 -51.20 4.95 -30.30
N PRO A 143 -50.10 5.73 -30.27
CA PRO A 143 -50.05 7.00 -29.54
C PRO A 143 -51.07 8.01 -30.07
N SER A 144 -51.82 8.63 -29.18
CA SER A 144 -52.90 9.58 -29.51
C SER A 144 -52.45 10.92 -30.12
N GLY A 145 -51.14 11.16 -30.21
CA GLY A 145 -50.51 12.31 -30.85
C GLY A 145 -49.72 11.98 -32.12
N ILE A 146 -49.87 10.77 -32.69
CA ILE A 146 -49.18 10.40 -33.93
C ILE A 146 -49.62 11.29 -35.11
N THR A 147 -48.68 11.74 -35.94
CA THR A 147 -49.02 12.50 -37.15
C THR A 147 -49.64 11.57 -38.20
N SER A 148 -50.51 12.10 -39.08
CA SER A 148 -51.06 11.31 -40.19
C SER A 148 -49.95 10.76 -41.11
N GLU A 149 -48.86 11.51 -41.29
CA GLU A 149 -47.71 11.08 -42.09
C GLU A 149 -46.97 9.90 -41.41
N ASP A 150 -46.70 9.98 -40.11
CA ASP A 150 -46.07 8.88 -39.35
C ASP A 150 -46.96 7.64 -39.27
N LEU A 151 -48.28 7.83 -39.16
CA LEU A 151 -49.25 6.73 -39.10
C LEU A 151 -49.30 5.98 -40.44
N GLU A 152 -49.34 6.70 -41.57
CA GLU A 152 -49.23 6.12 -42.91
C GLU A 152 -47.89 5.39 -43.12
N LEU A 153 -46.77 6.03 -42.74
CA LEU A 153 -45.42 5.45 -42.88
C LEU A 153 -45.28 4.16 -42.07
N LYS A 154 -45.71 4.17 -40.80
CA LYS A 154 -45.69 2.97 -39.94
C LYS A 154 -46.62 1.90 -40.49
N PHE A 155 -47.86 2.23 -40.82
CA PHE A 155 -48.81 1.24 -41.34
C PHE A 155 -48.34 0.63 -42.67
N TYR A 156 -47.71 1.41 -43.56
CA TYR A 156 -47.09 0.89 -44.78
C TYR A 156 -45.91 -0.04 -44.48
N SER A 157 -44.99 0.35 -43.57
CA SER A 157 -43.87 -0.50 -43.16
C SER A 157 -44.33 -1.82 -42.52
N LEU A 158 -45.37 -1.77 -41.70
CA LEU A 158 -45.99 -2.94 -41.07
C LEU A 158 -46.70 -3.83 -42.10
N THR A 159 -47.35 -3.22 -43.09
CA THR A 159 -47.95 -3.94 -44.22
C THR A 159 -46.89 -4.60 -45.11
N SER A 160 -45.72 -3.97 -45.32
CA SER A 160 -44.60 -4.62 -46.03
C SER A 160 -44.08 -5.81 -45.25
N LEU A 161 -43.82 -5.63 -43.94
CA LEU A 161 -43.36 -6.69 -43.04
C LEU A 161 -44.30 -7.91 -43.06
N LEU A 162 -45.61 -7.68 -42.94
CA LEU A 162 -46.63 -8.72 -42.97
C LEU A 162 -46.62 -9.46 -44.33
N ASN A 163 -46.60 -8.73 -45.45
CA ASN A 163 -46.56 -9.31 -46.79
C ASN A 163 -45.30 -10.16 -47.05
N ASP A 164 -44.12 -9.68 -46.61
CA ASP A 164 -42.85 -10.37 -46.83
C ASP A 164 -42.78 -11.70 -46.06
N ILE A 165 -43.37 -11.74 -44.86
CA ILE A 165 -43.43 -12.93 -44.01
C ILE A 165 -44.48 -13.93 -44.51
N GLN A 166 -45.68 -13.46 -44.87
CA GLN A 166 -46.75 -14.29 -45.42
C GLN A 166 -46.34 -14.95 -46.75
N LYS A 167 -45.63 -14.24 -47.64
CA LYS A 167 -45.16 -14.79 -48.93
C LYS A 167 -44.18 -15.94 -48.83
N GLN A 168 -43.45 -16.09 -47.73
CA GLN A 168 -42.36 -17.07 -47.63
C GLN A 168 -42.66 -18.27 -46.72
N ARG A 169 -43.77 -18.28 -45.97
CA ARG A 169 -44.01 -19.22 -44.83
C ARG A 169 -42.81 -19.32 -43.87
N ALA A 170 -41.99 -18.28 -43.82
CA ALA A 170 -40.64 -18.34 -43.25
C ALA A 170 -40.54 -17.68 -41.87
N ALA A 171 -41.65 -17.58 -41.14
CA ALA A 171 -41.66 -17.27 -39.72
C ALA A 171 -42.60 -18.23 -38.97
N HIS A 172 -42.47 -18.32 -37.65
CA HIS A 172 -43.32 -19.17 -36.82
C HIS A 172 -44.73 -18.57 -36.65
N PRO A 173 -45.80 -19.40 -36.58
CA PRO A 173 -47.19 -18.91 -36.58
C PRO A 173 -47.54 -17.90 -35.49
N GLU A 174 -46.97 -18.03 -34.29
CA GLU A 174 -47.22 -17.09 -33.18
C GLU A 174 -46.73 -15.67 -33.48
N ILE A 175 -45.60 -15.54 -34.19
CA ILE A 175 -45.05 -14.25 -34.59
C ILE A 175 -45.91 -13.64 -35.70
N ILE A 176 -46.38 -14.46 -36.64
CA ILE A 176 -47.31 -14.03 -37.70
C ILE A 176 -48.60 -13.49 -37.06
N SER A 177 -49.19 -14.22 -36.11
CA SER A 177 -50.39 -13.82 -35.37
C SER A 177 -50.21 -12.47 -34.66
N LYS A 178 -49.07 -12.26 -33.98
CA LYS A 178 -48.74 -10.97 -33.34
C LYS A 178 -48.61 -9.83 -34.37
N ILE A 179 -48.01 -10.07 -35.53
CA ILE A 179 -47.92 -9.03 -36.58
C ILE A 179 -49.31 -8.69 -37.10
N GLU A 180 -50.18 -9.69 -37.29
CA GLU A 180 -51.57 -9.48 -37.71
C GLU A 180 -52.41 -8.74 -36.65
N GLU A 181 -52.14 -8.96 -35.36
CA GLU A 181 -52.74 -8.21 -34.24
C GLU A 181 -52.31 -6.74 -34.26
N VAL A 182 -51.00 -6.46 -34.29
CA VAL A 182 -50.49 -5.07 -34.36
C VAL A 182 -50.91 -4.39 -35.67
N HIS A 183 -50.98 -5.13 -36.77
CA HIS A 183 -51.48 -4.63 -38.06
C HIS A 183 -52.93 -4.19 -37.98
N LYS A 184 -53.82 -5.00 -37.38
CA LYS A 184 -55.22 -4.61 -37.12
C LYS A 184 -55.32 -3.37 -36.22
N ILE A 185 -54.49 -3.26 -35.19
CA ILE A 185 -54.48 -2.09 -34.29
C ILE A 185 -54.11 -0.80 -35.05
N TYR A 186 -53.08 -0.85 -35.89
CA TYR A 186 -52.71 0.29 -36.75
C TYR A 186 -53.72 0.54 -37.88
N GLN A 187 -54.37 -0.50 -38.43
CA GLN A 187 -55.43 -0.39 -39.44
C GLN A 187 -56.67 0.32 -38.88
N ASN A 188 -57.07 -0.02 -37.65
CA ASN A 188 -58.16 0.66 -36.95
C ASN A 188 -57.81 2.14 -36.73
N SER A 189 -56.60 2.43 -36.26
CA SER A 189 -56.16 3.82 -36.06
C SER A 189 -56.08 4.62 -37.37
N MET A 190 -55.61 4.02 -38.47
CA MET A 190 -55.67 4.62 -39.82
C MET A 190 -57.10 5.00 -40.22
N THR A 191 -58.07 4.14 -39.88
CA THR A 191 -59.50 4.37 -40.14
C THR A 191 -60.06 5.51 -39.29
N GLU A 192 -59.69 5.56 -38.00
CA GLU A 192 -60.05 6.65 -37.07
C GLU A 192 -59.50 8.02 -37.51
N HIS A 193 -58.33 8.05 -38.17
CA HIS A 193 -57.73 9.26 -38.73
C HIS A 193 -58.24 9.61 -40.15
N GLY A 194 -59.21 8.86 -40.68
CA GLY A 194 -59.85 9.14 -41.98
C GLY A 194 -59.05 8.71 -43.22
N LEU A 195 -58.04 7.86 -43.05
CA LEU A 195 -57.06 7.51 -44.09
C LEU A 195 -57.44 6.17 -44.76
N THR A 196 -58.58 6.14 -45.46
CA THR A 196 -59.22 4.89 -45.91
C THR A 196 -58.88 4.45 -47.35
N ASP A 197 -58.30 5.29 -48.20
CA ASP A 197 -58.05 4.99 -49.64
C ASP A 197 -56.56 4.72 -49.97
N LEU A 198 -56.05 3.61 -49.41
CA LEU A 198 -54.64 3.16 -49.47
C LEU A 198 -54.06 2.98 -50.89
N LYS A 199 -54.87 2.91 -51.94
CA LYS A 199 -54.38 2.77 -53.33
C LYS A 199 -54.05 4.10 -54.00
N LYS A 200 -54.50 5.25 -53.46
CA LYS A 200 -54.35 6.56 -54.10
C LYS A 200 -53.54 7.61 -53.33
N SER A 201 -53.40 7.55 -52.00
CA SER A 201 -52.73 8.62 -51.22
C SER A 201 -51.19 8.60 -51.24
N LEU A 202 -50.57 7.42 -51.39
CA LEU A 202 -49.12 7.25 -51.25
C LEU A 202 -48.31 7.83 -52.43
N GLY A 203 -48.01 9.13 -52.35
CA GLY A 203 -47.09 9.83 -53.24
C GLY A 203 -45.68 9.22 -53.23
N LYS A 204 -44.93 9.38 -54.33
CA LYS A 204 -43.58 8.79 -54.51
C LYS A 204 -42.63 9.08 -53.35
N ASN A 205 -42.70 10.28 -52.75
CA ASN A 205 -41.85 10.66 -51.61
C ASN A 205 -42.18 9.87 -50.33
N LEU A 206 -43.46 9.60 -50.05
CA LEU A 206 -43.86 8.76 -48.91
C LEU A 206 -43.42 7.31 -49.09
N LYS A 207 -43.54 6.78 -50.32
CA LYS A 207 -42.98 5.44 -50.64
C LYS A 207 -41.45 5.39 -50.54
N LEU A 208 -40.75 6.48 -50.84
CA LEU A 208 -39.29 6.58 -50.62
C LEU A 208 -38.95 6.65 -49.13
N LYS A 209 -39.56 7.56 -48.35
CA LYS A 209 -39.40 7.62 -46.88
C LYS A 209 -39.72 6.30 -46.19
N ALA A 210 -40.81 5.63 -46.59
CA ALA A 210 -41.18 4.32 -46.06
C ALA A 210 -40.18 3.23 -46.47
N LYS A 211 -39.60 3.34 -47.67
CA LYS A 211 -38.55 2.43 -48.15
C LYS A 211 -37.28 2.59 -47.32
N ASP A 212 -36.86 3.83 -47.03
CA ASP A 212 -35.72 4.14 -46.16
C ASP A 212 -35.94 3.60 -44.72
N LEU A 213 -37.13 3.81 -44.14
CA LEU A 213 -37.53 3.20 -42.86
C LEU A 213 -37.55 1.67 -42.89
N SER A 214 -37.84 1.07 -44.06
CA SER A 214 -37.88 -0.38 -44.29
C SER A 214 -36.55 -1.00 -44.70
N GLU A 215 -35.44 -0.23 -44.81
CA GLU A 215 -34.11 -0.78 -45.10
C GLU A 215 -33.51 -1.51 -43.87
N THR A 216 -34.20 -2.57 -43.46
CA THR A 216 -33.77 -3.66 -42.60
C THR A 216 -32.36 -4.16 -42.92
N ARG A 217 -31.94 -4.09 -44.19
CA ARG A 217 -30.55 -4.36 -44.61
C ARG A 217 -29.52 -3.40 -44.02
N ASN A 218 -29.80 -2.10 -43.92
CA ASN A 218 -28.86 -1.15 -43.31
C ASN A 218 -28.85 -1.33 -41.79
N ILE A 219 -30.00 -1.53 -41.17
CA ILE A 219 -30.10 -1.76 -39.73
C ILE A 219 -29.40 -3.07 -39.32
N HIS A 220 -29.54 -4.14 -40.11
CA HIS A 220 -28.80 -5.38 -39.89
C HIS A 220 -27.29 -5.20 -40.08
N LYS A 221 -26.84 -4.44 -41.10
CA LYS A 221 -25.40 -4.10 -41.27
C LYS A 221 -24.87 -3.28 -40.09
N ILE A 222 -25.64 -2.31 -39.59
CA ILE A 222 -25.26 -1.45 -38.46
C ILE A 222 -25.15 -2.26 -37.17
N ASN A 223 -26.16 -3.08 -36.85
CA ASN A 223 -26.11 -3.98 -35.68
C ASN A 223 -24.98 -5.01 -35.82
N LYS A 224 -24.77 -5.60 -37.01
CA LYS A 224 -23.64 -6.51 -37.22
C LYS A 224 -22.30 -5.81 -36.98
N LYS A 225 -22.10 -4.61 -37.52
CA LYS A 225 -20.87 -3.82 -37.29
C LYS A 225 -20.67 -3.50 -35.80
N PHE A 226 -21.75 -3.23 -35.07
CA PHE A 226 -21.73 -3.03 -33.62
C PHE A 226 -21.36 -4.32 -32.86
N ASP A 227 -22.00 -5.44 -33.19
CA ASP A 227 -21.70 -6.76 -32.62
C ASP A 227 -20.27 -7.24 -32.94
N ASP A 228 -19.76 -6.99 -34.15
CA ASP A 228 -18.39 -7.29 -34.57
C ASP A 228 -17.38 -6.47 -33.73
N LEU A 229 -17.66 -5.19 -33.45
CA LEU A 229 -16.85 -4.34 -32.58
C LEU A 229 -16.92 -4.77 -31.10
N LEU A 230 -18.12 -5.06 -30.59
CA LEU A 230 -18.33 -5.52 -29.22
C LEU A 230 -17.64 -6.88 -28.98
N SER A 231 -17.68 -7.78 -29.97
CA SER A 231 -16.98 -9.06 -29.94
C SER A 231 -15.46 -8.88 -30.01
N SER A 232 -14.97 -7.94 -30.83
CA SER A 232 -13.55 -7.60 -30.89
C SER A 232 -13.04 -7.05 -29.56
N ALA A 233 -13.82 -6.17 -28.91
CA ALA A 233 -13.52 -5.64 -27.58
C ALA A 233 -13.49 -6.73 -26.49
N LYS A 234 -14.34 -7.77 -26.61
CA LYS A 234 -14.39 -8.90 -25.67
C LYS A 234 -13.26 -9.92 -25.87
N ASN A 235 -12.75 -10.04 -27.09
CA ASN A 235 -11.77 -11.07 -27.47
C ASN A 235 -10.31 -10.58 -27.38
N THR A 236 -10.06 -9.27 -27.35
CA THR A 236 -8.71 -8.74 -27.11
C THR A 236 -8.38 -8.69 -25.62
N THR A 237 -7.11 -8.96 -25.29
CA THR A 237 -6.57 -8.79 -23.92
C THR A 237 -5.98 -7.41 -23.69
N ASP A 238 -5.82 -6.60 -24.75
CA ASP A 238 -5.38 -5.22 -24.66
C ASP A 238 -6.57 -4.33 -24.25
N LEU A 239 -6.50 -3.75 -23.05
CA LEU A 239 -7.59 -2.95 -22.49
C LEU A 239 -7.76 -1.59 -23.19
N LEU A 240 -6.70 -1.03 -23.78
CA LEU A 240 -6.79 0.20 -24.58
C LEU A 240 -7.42 -0.11 -25.94
N GLN A 241 -6.98 -1.17 -26.61
CA GLN A 241 -7.58 -1.60 -27.87
C GLN A 241 -9.06 -1.98 -27.70
N ALA A 242 -9.41 -2.65 -26.59
CA ALA A 242 -10.81 -2.92 -26.24
C ALA A 242 -11.61 -1.63 -26.02
N LYS A 243 -11.02 -0.61 -25.39
CA LYS A 243 -11.63 0.71 -25.21
C LYS A 243 -11.80 1.46 -26.53
N ASP A 244 -10.87 1.34 -27.47
CA ASP A 244 -11.00 1.91 -28.83
C ASP A 244 -12.11 1.23 -29.65
N PHE A 245 -12.25 -0.10 -29.55
CA PHE A 245 -13.38 -0.83 -30.13
C PHE A 245 -14.71 -0.39 -29.50
N LEU A 246 -14.74 -0.15 -28.19
CA LEU A 246 -15.94 0.37 -27.51
C LEU A 246 -16.23 1.84 -27.84
N ALA A 247 -15.23 2.71 -28.02
CA ALA A 247 -15.43 4.07 -28.50
C ALA A 247 -15.98 4.08 -29.93
N SER A 248 -15.50 3.15 -30.78
CA SER A 248 -16.03 2.93 -32.13
C SER A 248 -17.48 2.42 -32.13
N ALA A 249 -17.83 1.56 -31.16
CA ALA A 249 -19.21 1.11 -30.94
C ALA A 249 -20.10 2.24 -30.38
N GLU A 250 -19.57 3.08 -29.50
CA GLU A 250 -20.25 4.27 -28.96
C GLU A 250 -20.54 5.30 -30.05
N ALA A 251 -19.62 5.50 -31.00
CA ALA A 251 -19.86 6.34 -32.17
C ALA A 251 -21.06 5.83 -32.98
N ILE A 252 -21.18 4.52 -33.18
CA ILE A 252 -22.36 3.93 -33.84
C ILE A 252 -23.64 4.16 -33.02
N LEU A 253 -23.59 4.09 -31.68
CA LEU A 253 -24.72 4.41 -30.80
C LEU A 253 -25.12 5.90 -30.81
N LYS A 254 -24.17 6.81 -31.05
CA LYS A 254 -24.39 8.27 -31.07
C LYS A 254 -24.77 8.81 -32.46
N GLU A 255 -24.30 8.19 -33.53
CA GLU A 255 -24.62 8.59 -34.92
C GLU A 255 -25.98 8.08 -35.40
N ASN A 256 -26.51 7.02 -34.77
CA ASN A 256 -27.79 6.42 -35.13
C ASN A 256 -28.82 6.70 -34.03
N ASP A 257 -30.07 6.94 -34.43
CA ASP A 257 -31.19 7.09 -33.48
C ASP A 257 -31.27 5.84 -32.57
N LEU A 258 -31.49 6.02 -31.26
CA LEU A 258 -31.37 4.98 -30.21
C LEU A 258 -32.25 3.72 -30.44
N LYS A 259 -33.15 3.79 -31.43
CA LYS A 259 -34.08 2.73 -31.88
C LYS A 259 -33.48 1.80 -32.95
N ILE A 260 -32.25 2.05 -33.42
CA ILE A 260 -31.59 1.27 -34.48
C ILE A 260 -30.76 0.11 -33.91
N ILE A 261 -30.06 0.29 -32.79
CA ILE A 261 -29.33 -0.78 -32.08
C ILE A 261 -30.26 -1.43 -31.05
N TYR A 262 -30.30 -2.77 -31.00
CA TYR A 262 -31.18 -3.49 -30.05
C TYR A 262 -30.81 -3.22 -28.58
N GLN A 263 -31.82 -3.13 -27.70
CA GLN A 263 -31.63 -2.71 -26.31
C GLN A 263 -30.75 -3.67 -25.50
N ASP A 264 -30.87 -4.98 -25.72
CA ASP A 264 -29.99 -6.01 -25.15
C ASP A 264 -28.51 -5.74 -25.47
N LYS A 265 -28.24 -5.27 -26.69
CA LYS A 265 -26.89 -4.89 -27.14
C LYS A 265 -26.38 -3.58 -26.56
N GLN A 266 -27.27 -2.63 -26.27
CA GLN A 266 -26.91 -1.41 -25.53
C GLN A 266 -26.55 -1.75 -24.08
N GLU A 267 -27.34 -2.58 -23.40
CA GLU A 267 -27.07 -3.06 -22.05
C GLU A 267 -25.78 -3.88 -21.97
N GLU A 268 -25.55 -4.80 -22.92
CA GLU A 268 -24.32 -5.59 -23.06
C GLU A 268 -23.07 -4.71 -23.23
N TYR A 269 -23.20 -3.61 -23.99
CA TYR A 269 -22.17 -2.58 -24.15
C TYR A 269 -21.88 -1.83 -22.84
N TYR A 270 -22.90 -1.28 -22.17
CA TYR A 270 -22.67 -0.49 -20.94
C TYR A 270 -22.09 -1.33 -19.79
N ILE A 271 -22.52 -2.59 -19.67
CA ILE A 271 -21.96 -3.54 -18.69
C ILE A 271 -20.48 -3.80 -18.98
N PHE A 272 -20.12 -4.00 -20.26
CA PHE A 272 -18.74 -4.31 -20.63
C PHE A 272 -17.82 -3.08 -20.57
N LEU A 273 -18.30 -1.90 -20.94
CA LEU A 273 -17.60 -0.62 -20.75
C LEU A 273 -17.25 -0.39 -19.28
N LYS A 274 -18.25 -0.47 -18.39
CA LYS A 274 -18.05 -0.32 -16.95
C LYS A 274 -17.06 -1.34 -16.38
N LYS A 275 -17.04 -2.57 -16.92
CA LYS A 275 -16.07 -3.60 -16.55
C LYS A 275 -14.64 -3.24 -16.98
N ILE A 276 -14.45 -2.69 -18.19
CA ILE A 276 -13.13 -2.25 -18.66
C ILE A 276 -12.62 -1.06 -17.86
N ASP A 277 -13.45 -0.04 -17.62
CA ASP A 277 -13.03 1.12 -16.83
C ASP A 277 -12.64 0.71 -15.40
N SER A 278 -13.42 -0.17 -14.76
CA SER A 278 -13.07 -0.73 -13.44
C SER A 278 -11.78 -1.58 -13.45
N MET A 279 -11.48 -2.28 -14.54
CA MET A 279 -10.22 -3.01 -14.70
C MET A 279 -9.02 -2.06 -14.86
N ILE A 280 -9.19 -0.96 -15.59
CA ILE A 280 -8.15 0.07 -15.77
C ILE A 280 -7.89 0.79 -14.44
N GLU A 281 -8.93 1.23 -13.73
CA GLU A 281 -8.82 1.84 -12.39
C GLU A 281 -8.08 0.91 -11.42
N LYS A 282 -8.43 -0.38 -11.41
CA LYS A 282 -7.75 -1.37 -10.58
C LYS A 282 -6.27 -1.51 -10.95
N TRP A 283 -5.93 -1.65 -12.23
CA TRP A 283 -4.53 -1.74 -12.65
C TRP A 283 -3.72 -0.49 -12.33
N THR A 284 -4.33 0.70 -12.38
CA THR A 284 -3.70 1.94 -11.90
C THR A 284 -3.43 1.87 -10.39
N SER A 285 -4.42 1.54 -9.57
CA SER A 285 -4.24 1.42 -8.12
C SER A 285 -3.24 0.33 -7.70
N ASP A 286 -3.25 -0.82 -8.38
CA ASP A 286 -2.29 -1.91 -8.13
C ASP A 286 -0.87 -1.50 -8.56
N THR A 287 -0.74 -0.71 -9.64
CA THR A 287 0.54 -0.14 -10.09
C THR A 287 1.10 0.83 -9.05
N ASP A 288 0.32 1.79 -8.57
CA ASP A 288 0.76 2.76 -7.57
C ASP A 288 1.19 2.05 -6.26
N LEU A 289 0.41 1.06 -5.82
CA LEU A 289 0.71 0.28 -4.61
C LEU A 289 2.01 -0.54 -4.73
N ILE A 290 2.21 -1.25 -5.84
CA ILE A 290 3.43 -2.06 -6.07
C ILE A 290 4.64 -1.16 -6.28
N THR A 291 4.45 -0.02 -6.95
CA THR A 291 5.50 0.99 -7.14
C THR A 291 5.95 1.56 -5.79
N LYS A 292 5.00 2.00 -4.95
CA LYS A 292 5.31 2.48 -3.59
C LYS A 292 6.04 1.42 -2.76
N LYS A 293 5.51 0.19 -2.68
CA LYS A 293 6.17 -0.92 -1.97
C LYS A 293 7.56 -1.22 -2.49
N SER A 294 7.80 -1.02 -3.79
CA SER A 294 9.13 -1.21 -4.38
C SER A 294 10.08 -0.08 -3.99
N MET A 295 9.61 1.16 -3.84
CA MET A 295 10.40 2.27 -3.29
C MET A 295 10.72 2.05 -1.80
N ASP A 296 9.73 1.61 -1.01
CA ASP A 296 9.94 1.25 0.40
C ASP A 296 11.04 0.17 0.55
N LEU A 297 11.01 -0.87 -0.31
CA LEU A 297 12.06 -1.89 -0.39
C LEU A 297 13.43 -1.35 -0.83
N MET A 298 13.50 -0.25 -1.59
CA MET A 298 14.77 0.38 -1.96
C MET A 298 15.38 1.16 -0.79
N GLU A 299 14.56 1.84 0.02
CA GLU A 299 15.02 2.47 1.27
C GLU A 299 15.63 1.44 2.23
N GLU A 300 15.06 0.23 2.29
CA GLU A 300 15.61 -0.94 3.01
C GLU A 300 16.79 -1.65 2.29
N PHE A 301 17.32 -1.08 1.21
CA PHE A 301 18.40 -1.64 0.37
C PHE A 301 18.08 -2.99 -0.33
N GLN A 302 16.82 -3.41 -0.39
CA GLN A 302 16.36 -4.67 -1.00
C GLN A 302 16.13 -4.56 -2.53
N TYR A 303 17.05 -3.89 -3.25
CA TYR A 303 16.96 -3.56 -4.68
C TYR A 303 16.62 -4.75 -5.60
N SER A 304 17.14 -5.94 -5.32
CA SER A 304 16.85 -7.15 -6.09
C SER A 304 15.37 -7.55 -6.04
N ILE A 305 14.74 -7.43 -4.88
CA ILE A 305 13.33 -7.77 -4.66
C ILE A 305 12.43 -6.69 -5.27
N ALA A 306 12.77 -5.41 -5.05
CA ALA A 306 12.08 -4.28 -5.66
C ALA A 306 12.04 -4.40 -7.19
N ARG A 307 13.20 -4.61 -7.83
CA ARG A 307 13.30 -4.79 -9.28
C ARG A 307 12.53 -6.02 -9.78
N LYS A 308 12.55 -7.15 -9.06
CA LYS A 308 11.78 -8.34 -9.43
C LYS A 308 10.27 -8.08 -9.43
N ASN A 309 9.77 -7.33 -8.45
CA ASN A 309 8.37 -6.91 -8.38
C ASN A 309 8.00 -5.97 -9.53
N LEU A 310 8.83 -4.96 -9.79
CA LEU A 310 8.61 -3.98 -10.87
C LEU A 310 8.68 -4.61 -12.28
N VAL A 311 9.62 -5.52 -12.52
CA VAL A 311 9.73 -6.25 -13.81
C VAL A 311 8.51 -7.13 -14.04
N LYS A 312 8.04 -7.87 -13.02
CA LYS A 312 6.82 -8.66 -13.13
C LYS A 312 5.59 -7.77 -13.41
N LEU A 313 5.46 -6.65 -12.69
CA LEU A 313 4.38 -5.68 -12.93
C LEU A 313 4.44 -5.13 -14.36
N LYS A 314 5.64 -4.79 -14.87
CA LYS A 314 5.84 -4.36 -16.26
C LYS A 314 5.37 -5.41 -17.26
N GLU A 315 5.71 -6.69 -17.06
CA GLU A 315 5.27 -7.78 -17.92
C GLU A 315 3.74 -7.92 -17.92
N ASP A 316 3.12 -7.91 -16.74
CA ASP A 316 1.66 -7.97 -16.58
C ASP A 316 0.96 -6.75 -17.23
N LEU A 317 1.46 -5.53 -17.04
CA LEU A 317 0.92 -4.32 -17.67
C LEU A 317 1.08 -4.31 -19.19
N THR A 318 2.23 -4.79 -19.69
CA THR A 318 2.50 -4.91 -21.14
C THR A 318 1.53 -5.90 -21.79
N LYS A 319 1.25 -7.02 -21.13
CA LYS A 319 0.27 -8.03 -21.58
C LYS A 319 -1.17 -7.49 -21.66
N ASN A 320 -1.51 -6.49 -20.86
CA ASN A 320 -2.82 -5.82 -20.86
C ASN A 320 -2.87 -4.53 -21.71
N GLY A 321 -1.79 -4.18 -22.44
CA GLY A 321 -1.74 -3.01 -23.33
C GLY A 321 -1.60 -1.65 -22.63
N LEU A 322 -1.30 -1.61 -21.32
CA LEU A 322 -1.34 -0.38 -20.51
C LEU A 322 -0.04 0.44 -20.62
N VAL A 323 0.26 0.93 -21.83
CA VAL A 323 1.55 1.56 -22.19
C VAL A 323 1.95 2.73 -21.29
N SER A 324 1.00 3.56 -20.84
CA SER A 324 1.27 4.68 -19.94
C SER A 324 1.80 4.21 -18.57
N LEU A 325 1.18 3.17 -17.99
CA LEU A 325 1.63 2.58 -16.72
C LEU A 325 2.95 1.82 -16.90
N VAL A 326 3.15 1.13 -18.03
CA VAL A 326 4.44 0.52 -18.39
C VAL A 326 5.57 1.55 -18.39
N ASN A 327 5.32 2.75 -18.95
CA ASN A 327 6.30 3.83 -18.94
C ASN A 327 6.57 4.38 -17.53
N SER A 328 5.55 4.54 -16.70
CA SER A 328 5.73 4.93 -15.28
C SER A 328 6.57 3.90 -14.52
N VAL A 329 6.28 2.60 -14.68
CA VAL A 329 7.06 1.53 -14.04
C VAL A 329 8.49 1.45 -14.59
N ASN A 330 8.72 1.71 -15.89
CA ASN A 330 10.06 1.78 -16.47
C ASN A 330 10.93 2.88 -15.83
N ILE A 331 10.34 4.04 -15.49
CA ILE A 331 11.05 5.11 -14.78
C ILE A 331 11.51 4.62 -13.41
N VAL A 332 10.64 3.92 -12.67
CA VAL A 332 10.98 3.42 -11.32
C VAL A 332 11.94 2.22 -11.37
N ILE A 333 11.91 1.39 -12.43
CA ILE A 333 12.96 0.38 -12.68
C ILE A 333 14.33 1.07 -12.87
N ASN A 334 14.39 2.18 -13.61
CA ASN A 334 15.64 2.92 -13.83
C ASN A 334 16.14 3.58 -12.52
N ILE A 335 15.25 4.19 -11.73
CA ILE A 335 15.55 4.69 -10.37
C ILE A 335 16.13 3.55 -9.51
N CYS A 336 15.52 2.38 -9.52
CA CYS A 336 15.99 1.19 -8.78
C CYS A 336 17.37 0.72 -9.21
N GLN A 337 17.64 0.65 -10.52
CA GLN A 337 18.93 0.21 -11.05
C GLN A 337 20.07 1.16 -10.67
N ILE A 338 19.81 2.46 -10.71
CA ILE A 338 20.82 3.48 -10.47
C ILE A 338 21.06 3.68 -8.96
N ASN A 339 20.03 3.60 -8.13
CA ASN A 339 20.21 3.57 -6.68
C ASN A 339 20.89 2.29 -6.18
N GLU A 340 20.66 1.14 -6.82
CA GLU A 340 21.45 -0.07 -6.53
C GLU A 340 22.92 0.11 -6.92
N GLN A 341 23.20 0.74 -8.07
CA GLN A 341 24.58 1.01 -8.49
C GLN A 341 25.28 1.95 -7.51
N ILE A 342 24.62 3.04 -7.09
CA ILE A 342 25.13 3.98 -6.08
C ILE A 342 25.38 3.25 -4.76
N TYR A 343 24.45 2.40 -4.30
CA TYR A 343 24.62 1.60 -3.09
C TYR A 343 25.84 0.67 -3.17
N ASN A 344 26.03 -0.02 -4.30
CA ASN A 344 27.20 -0.90 -4.49
C ASN A 344 28.52 -0.11 -4.52
N ASP A 345 28.56 1.07 -5.14
CA ASP A 345 29.73 1.96 -5.10
C ASP A 345 29.99 2.47 -3.67
N VAL A 346 28.95 2.78 -2.88
CA VAL A 346 29.04 3.14 -1.45
C VAL A 346 29.62 1.99 -0.61
N GLN A 347 29.17 0.75 -0.83
CA GLN A 347 29.73 -0.43 -0.15
C GLN A 347 31.20 -0.66 -0.53
N ALA A 348 31.57 -0.44 -1.79
CA ALA A 348 32.97 -0.50 -2.21
C ALA A 348 33.83 0.59 -1.55
N ILE A 349 33.31 1.81 -1.37
CA ILE A 349 33.99 2.89 -0.65
C ILE A 349 34.15 2.55 0.84
N ASN A 350 33.12 1.99 1.48
CA ASN A 350 33.22 1.48 2.86
C ASN A 350 34.34 0.45 3.01
N GLY A 351 34.43 -0.54 2.11
CA GLY A 351 35.52 -1.54 2.15
C GLY A 351 36.92 -0.93 2.01
N ILE A 352 37.08 0.10 1.16
CA ILE A 352 38.34 0.85 1.03
C ILE A 352 38.64 1.65 2.31
N PHE A 353 37.63 2.26 2.93
CA PHE A 353 37.75 2.97 4.21
C PHE A 353 38.13 2.02 5.36
N GLU A 354 37.53 0.83 5.45
CA GLU A 354 37.83 -0.18 6.45
C GLU A 354 39.26 -0.73 6.31
N SER A 355 39.79 -0.82 5.08
CA SER A 355 41.21 -1.12 4.82
C SER A 355 42.19 0.00 5.23
N LYS A 356 41.69 1.09 5.84
CA LYS A 356 42.42 2.31 6.22
C LYS A 356 43.02 3.10 5.05
N SER A 357 42.59 2.85 3.81
CA SER A 357 43.08 3.59 2.64
C SER A 357 42.28 4.89 2.43
N TYR A 358 42.35 5.80 3.41
CA TYR A 358 41.44 6.94 3.52
C TYR A 358 41.50 7.91 2.32
N PHE A 359 42.68 8.10 1.72
CA PHE A 359 42.83 8.91 0.50
C PHE A 359 42.16 8.27 -0.73
N ASN A 360 42.28 6.95 -0.90
CA ASN A 360 41.61 6.23 -1.99
C ASN A 360 40.09 6.20 -1.80
N ALA A 361 39.62 6.04 -0.55
CA ALA A 361 38.20 6.16 -0.21
C ALA A 361 37.66 7.57 -0.55
N HIS A 362 38.42 8.63 -0.22
CA HIS A 362 38.09 10.01 -0.60
C HIS A 362 38.01 10.21 -2.12
N ASN A 363 39.03 9.80 -2.87
CA ASN A 363 39.05 9.94 -4.33
C ASN A 363 37.89 9.18 -5.01
N LYS A 364 37.56 7.99 -4.49
CA LYS A 364 36.44 7.19 -4.98
C LYS A 364 35.08 7.81 -4.62
N LEU A 365 34.96 8.43 -3.45
CA LEU A 365 33.77 9.18 -3.03
C LEU A 365 33.56 10.46 -3.87
N GLU A 366 34.61 11.22 -4.17
CA GLU A 366 34.51 12.37 -5.08
C GLU A 366 34.16 11.93 -6.51
N SER A 367 34.69 10.79 -6.98
CA SER A 367 34.27 10.18 -8.25
C SER A 367 32.79 9.78 -8.25
N LEU A 368 32.27 9.24 -7.13
CA LEU A 368 30.85 8.92 -6.98
C LEU A 368 29.98 10.19 -6.97
N LYS A 369 30.34 11.22 -6.19
CA LYS A 369 29.68 12.53 -6.20
C LYS A 369 29.63 13.13 -7.60
N GLN A 370 30.75 13.11 -8.32
CA GLN A 370 30.83 13.61 -9.69
C GLN A 370 29.96 12.78 -10.65
N HIS A 371 29.90 11.46 -10.51
CA HIS A 371 28.98 10.62 -11.28
C HIS A 371 27.51 10.95 -10.99
N ILE A 372 27.12 11.13 -9.72
CA ILE A 372 25.77 11.56 -9.34
C ILE A 372 25.45 12.92 -9.97
N SER A 373 26.37 13.89 -9.87
CA SER A 373 26.19 15.25 -10.38
C SER A 373 26.31 15.40 -11.91
N THR A 374 26.62 14.33 -12.66
CA THR A 374 26.78 14.39 -14.13
C THR A 374 25.95 13.36 -14.90
N LYS A 375 25.82 12.13 -14.39
CA LYS A 375 25.07 11.04 -15.04
C LYS A 375 23.66 10.83 -14.46
N TYR A 376 23.42 11.22 -13.21
CA TYR A 376 22.19 10.86 -12.48
C TYR A 376 21.39 12.09 -11.98
N THR A 377 21.67 13.29 -12.49
CA THR A 377 21.04 14.56 -12.06
C THR A 377 19.53 14.64 -12.24
N SER A 378 18.95 13.84 -13.14
CA SER A 378 17.50 13.77 -13.38
C SER A 378 16.79 12.64 -12.63
N ILE A 379 17.50 11.95 -11.73
CA ILE A 379 17.03 10.72 -11.08
C ILE A 379 16.97 10.93 -9.57
N GLU A 380 15.82 10.60 -9.00
CA GLU A 380 15.61 10.69 -7.56
C GLU A 380 16.48 9.68 -6.82
N MET A 381 17.25 10.18 -5.86
CA MET A 381 18.15 9.36 -5.05
C MET A 381 17.45 8.99 -3.74
N VAL A 382 17.40 7.70 -3.46
CA VAL A 382 16.80 7.09 -2.26
C VAL A 382 17.43 7.71 -1.01
N LYS A 383 16.61 8.03 0.00
CA LYS A 383 17.03 8.80 1.18
C LYS A 383 18.12 8.07 1.96
N SER A 384 17.98 6.77 2.15
CA SER A 384 18.98 5.93 2.84
C SER A 384 20.33 5.89 2.13
N ASN A 385 20.37 5.87 0.79
CA ASN A 385 21.61 6.01 0.01
C ASN A 385 22.28 7.37 0.26
N LYS A 386 21.49 8.46 0.30
CA LYS A 386 22.01 9.80 0.56
C LYS A 386 22.64 9.90 1.96
N GLU A 387 21.95 9.37 2.96
CA GLU A 387 22.44 9.35 4.34
C GLU A 387 23.73 8.53 4.49
N GLN A 388 23.89 7.41 3.76
CA GLN A 388 25.15 6.67 3.73
C GLN A 388 26.29 7.46 3.06
N ILE A 389 26.02 8.19 1.98
CA ILE A 389 27.01 9.07 1.32
C ILE A 389 27.44 10.19 2.27
N ASP A 390 26.48 10.89 2.88
CA ASP A 390 26.77 12.00 3.80
C ASP A 390 27.56 11.51 5.03
N THR A 391 27.19 10.35 5.60
CA THR A 391 27.94 9.68 6.68
C THR A 391 29.37 9.32 6.26
N LEU A 392 29.58 8.88 5.01
CA LEU A 392 30.89 8.56 4.46
C LEU A 392 31.77 9.80 4.28
N ILE A 393 31.19 10.94 3.86
CA ILE A 393 31.89 12.23 3.76
C ILE A 393 32.51 12.58 5.11
N ASP A 394 31.70 12.56 6.16
CA ASP A 394 32.14 12.95 7.51
C ASP A 394 33.19 11.98 8.07
N LYS A 395 32.96 10.67 7.98
CA LYS A 395 33.91 9.64 8.44
C LYS A 395 35.27 9.72 7.74
N ILE A 396 35.29 9.88 6.41
CA ILE A 396 36.53 10.00 5.65
C ILE A 396 37.24 11.33 5.98
N ALA A 397 36.50 12.43 6.10
CA ALA A 397 37.06 13.74 6.45
C ALA A 397 37.61 13.80 7.88
N GLU A 398 37.00 13.11 8.84
CA GLU A 398 37.53 12.98 10.20
C GLU A 398 38.76 12.07 10.26
N ALA A 399 38.71 10.88 9.65
CA ALA A 399 39.83 9.94 9.63
C ALA A 399 41.09 10.54 8.97
N ARG A 400 40.94 11.24 7.83
CA ARG A 400 42.06 11.93 7.17
C ARG A 400 42.65 13.05 8.02
N ARG A 401 41.81 13.86 8.69
CA ARG A 401 42.30 14.91 9.61
C ARG A 401 43.06 14.32 10.81
N LYS A 402 42.62 13.16 11.32
CA LYS A 402 43.31 12.47 12.41
C LYS A 402 44.65 11.87 11.97
N GLU A 403 44.68 11.20 10.82
CA GLU A 403 45.92 10.65 10.24
C GLU A 403 46.93 11.77 9.89
N GLU A 404 46.47 12.90 9.35
CA GLU A 404 47.33 14.07 9.07
C GLU A 404 47.89 14.69 10.37
N ALA A 405 47.11 14.72 11.45
CA ALA A 405 47.56 15.19 12.76
C ALA A 405 48.54 14.22 13.46
N GLU A 406 48.25 12.92 13.45
CA GLU A 406 49.14 11.87 13.99
C GLU A 406 50.49 11.87 13.25
N LEU A 407 50.47 11.96 11.92
CA LEU A 407 51.66 12.07 11.08
C LEU A 407 52.49 13.32 11.41
N LYS A 408 51.83 14.45 11.71
CA LYS A 408 52.52 15.68 12.14
C LYS A 408 53.23 15.50 13.48
N GLU A 409 52.60 14.87 14.47
CA GLU A 409 53.26 14.57 15.75
C GLU A 409 54.46 13.64 15.59
N GLU A 410 54.38 12.63 14.71
CA GLU A 410 55.51 11.75 14.43
C GLU A 410 56.71 12.52 13.84
N ILE A 411 56.43 13.49 12.96
CA ILE A 411 57.45 14.36 12.36
C ILE A 411 58.10 15.27 13.42
N GLU A 412 57.30 15.84 14.33
CA GLU A 412 57.81 16.62 15.46
C GLU A 412 58.64 15.74 16.42
N LYS A 413 58.27 14.48 16.66
CA LYS A 413 59.07 13.52 17.45
C LYS A 413 60.42 13.20 16.81
N ILE A 414 60.48 12.98 15.49
CA ILE A 414 61.76 12.79 14.76
C ILE A 414 62.67 14.01 14.94
N TRP A 415 62.10 15.23 14.89
CA TRP A 415 62.84 16.47 15.09
C TRP A 415 63.39 16.63 16.52
N ILE A 416 62.60 16.25 17.54
CA ILE A 416 63.04 16.25 18.95
C ILE A 416 64.18 15.23 19.15
N ILE A 417 64.01 13.99 18.67
CA ILE A 417 65.03 12.93 18.80
C ILE A 417 66.34 13.33 18.10
N LEU A 418 66.26 14.03 16.96
CA LEU A 418 67.44 14.59 16.30
C LEU A 418 68.18 15.61 17.20
N SER A 419 67.44 16.47 17.90
CA SER A 419 68.05 17.48 18.79
C SER A 419 68.74 16.87 20.01
N GLU A 420 68.34 15.67 20.44
CA GLU A 420 68.93 14.93 21.56
C GLU A 420 70.10 14.03 21.14
N SER A 421 69.99 13.38 19.97
CA SER A 421 70.95 12.37 19.50
C SER A 421 72.04 12.90 18.57
N LEU A 422 71.77 14.00 17.85
CA LEU A 422 72.59 14.53 16.75
C LEU A 422 72.86 13.53 15.60
N ASP A 423 72.05 12.46 15.46
CA ASP A 423 72.16 11.51 14.34
C ASP A 423 71.35 11.99 13.12
N PHE A 424 71.95 12.94 12.39
CA PHE A 424 71.35 13.57 11.22
C PHE A 424 71.03 12.59 10.09
N GLU A 425 71.74 11.46 9.96
CA GLU A 425 71.52 10.47 8.88
C GLU A 425 70.32 9.55 9.16
N VAL A 426 70.07 9.18 10.41
CA VAL A 426 68.88 8.42 10.80
C VAL A 426 67.63 9.29 10.61
N ALA A 427 67.62 10.50 11.18
CA ALA A 427 66.48 11.43 11.06
C ALA A 427 66.14 11.75 9.59
N LYS A 428 67.14 11.93 8.72
CA LYS A 428 66.94 12.16 7.28
C LYS A 428 66.23 11.00 6.58
N LYS A 429 66.56 9.75 6.91
CA LYS A 429 65.87 8.56 6.37
C LYS A 429 64.43 8.45 6.85
N GLU A 430 64.18 8.75 8.12
CA GLU A 430 62.84 8.69 8.70
C GLU A 430 61.91 9.76 8.12
N LEU A 431 62.37 11.02 8.01
CA LEU A 431 61.60 12.09 7.36
C LEU A 431 61.33 11.77 5.88
N ALA A 432 62.30 11.19 5.15
CA ALA A 432 62.07 10.76 3.76
C ALA A 432 61.01 9.65 3.65
N ALA A 433 60.97 8.70 4.59
CA ALA A 433 59.92 7.67 4.64
C ALA A 433 58.54 8.29 4.94
N LYS A 434 58.45 9.22 5.90
CA LYS A 434 57.21 9.96 6.20
C LYS A 434 56.77 10.85 5.02
N ARG A 435 57.71 11.40 4.25
CA ARG A 435 57.42 12.18 3.03
C ARG A 435 56.78 11.32 1.95
N ASN A 436 57.35 10.15 1.67
CA ASN A 436 56.78 9.22 0.70
C ASN A 436 55.36 8.77 1.11
N PHE A 437 55.12 8.56 2.42
CA PHE A 437 53.78 8.27 2.94
C PHE A 437 52.81 9.46 2.78
N ALA A 438 53.25 10.69 3.06
CA ALA A 438 52.43 11.90 2.88
C ALA A 438 52.07 12.17 1.42
N ASP A 439 52.98 11.87 0.49
CA ASP A 439 52.78 12.01 -0.97
C ASP A 439 51.76 10.97 -1.48
N LEU A 440 51.90 9.71 -1.06
CA LEU A 440 50.97 8.62 -1.40
C LEU A 440 49.54 8.82 -0.88
N ASN A 441 49.36 9.54 0.24
CA ASN A 441 48.06 9.79 0.86
C ASN A 441 47.53 11.24 0.64
N GLY A 442 48.23 12.04 -0.17
CA GLY A 442 47.78 13.38 -0.55
C GLY A 442 47.66 14.36 0.62
N TYR A 443 48.71 14.48 1.44
CA TYR A 443 48.81 15.43 2.57
C TYR A 443 49.78 16.59 2.26
N PRO A 444 49.40 17.57 1.42
CA PRO A 444 50.31 18.62 0.96
C PRO A 444 50.80 19.55 2.09
N SER A 445 50.01 19.73 3.16
CA SER A 445 50.43 20.54 4.31
C SER A 445 51.65 19.92 5.01
N ILE A 446 51.65 18.59 5.13
CA ILE A 446 52.73 17.80 5.74
C ILE A 446 53.96 17.75 4.84
N ILE A 447 53.78 17.62 3.51
CA ILE A 447 54.89 17.66 2.55
C ILE A 447 55.68 18.97 2.67
N VAL A 448 55.00 20.11 2.81
CA VAL A 448 55.67 21.42 3.00
C VAL A 448 56.48 21.48 4.31
N ILE A 449 55.97 20.89 5.40
CA ILE A 449 56.70 20.82 6.69
C ILE A 449 57.93 19.91 6.54
N LEU A 450 57.79 18.76 5.90
CA LEU A 450 58.86 17.80 5.67
C LEU A 450 59.96 18.34 4.76
N ASP A 451 59.60 19.01 3.66
CA ASP A 451 60.56 19.62 2.74
C ASP A 451 61.34 20.74 3.44
N LYS A 452 60.70 21.51 4.33
CA LYS A 452 61.37 22.50 5.19
C LYS A 452 62.36 21.83 6.15
N TYR A 453 61.93 20.84 6.94
CA TYR A 453 62.79 20.17 7.91
C TYR A 453 63.95 19.43 7.25
N SER A 454 63.75 18.83 6.07
CA SER A 454 64.83 18.21 5.27
C SER A 454 65.91 19.23 4.87
N ALA A 455 65.50 20.43 4.45
CA ALA A 455 66.43 21.51 4.09
C ALA A 455 67.22 22.05 5.31
N GLU A 456 66.56 22.19 6.47
CA GLU A 456 67.22 22.58 7.73
C GLU A 456 68.20 21.49 8.21
N LEU A 457 67.87 20.21 8.04
CA LEU A 457 68.74 19.05 8.33
C LEU A 457 70.03 19.06 7.51
N ASP A 458 69.92 19.27 6.19
CA ASP A 458 71.08 19.31 5.29
C ASP A 458 72.02 20.49 5.62
N LEU A 459 71.47 21.62 6.06
CA LEU A 459 72.23 22.80 6.45
C LEU A 459 72.96 22.57 7.79
N ASN A 460 72.29 21.95 8.77
CA ASN A 460 72.90 21.57 10.04
C ASN A 460 74.01 20.52 9.89
N LEU A 461 73.84 19.52 9.01
CA LEU A 461 74.86 18.53 8.71
C LEU A 461 76.12 19.17 8.09
N GLN A 462 75.96 20.18 7.23
CA GLN A 462 77.10 20.96 6.70
C GLN A 462 77.84 21.72 7.81
N ILE A 463 77.12 22.38 8.72
CA ILE A 463 77.70 23.08 9.88
C ILE A 463 78.47 22.10 10.78
N PHE A 464 77.89 20.94 11.10
CA PHE A 464 78.53 19.92 11.93
C PHE A 464 79.82 19.37 11.30
N ASN A 465 79.81 19.12 9.99
CA ASN A 465 81.00 18.68 9.26
C ASN A 465 82.11 19.75 9.26
N LEU A 466 81.77 21.03 9.07
CA LEU A 466 82.71 22.14 9.16
C LEU A 466 83.28 22.28 10.59
N PHE A 467 82.46 22.15 11.62
CA PHE A 467 82.90 22.17 13.02
C PHE A 467 83.90 21.04 13.35
N ASN A 468 83.64 19.83 12.86
CA ASN A 468 84.53 18.68 13.05
C ASN A 468 85.88 18.86 12.34
N GLN A 469 85.88 19.39 11.11
CA GLN A 469 87.12 19.75 10.39
C GLN A 469 87.93 20.80 11.17
N LEU A 470 87.27 21.88 11.62
CA LEU A 470 87.92 22.98 12.33
C LEU A 470 88.49 22.53 13.68
N THR A 471 87.76 21.68 14.41
CA THR A 471 88.20 21.08 15.68
C THR A 471 89.43 20.17 15.49
N LYS A 472 89.52 19.43 14.37
CA LYS A 472 90.68 18.61 14.04
C LYS A 472 91.92 19.47 13.80
N SER A 473 91.84 20.50 12.96
CA SER A 473 92.95 21.43 12.69
C SER A 473 93.45 22.14 13.96
N LEU A 474 92.55 22.48 14.89
CA LEU A 474 92.88 23.14 16.15
C LEU A 474 93.64 22.19 17.12
N LYS A 475 93.33 20.88 17.12
CA LYS A 475 94.10 19.86 17.84
C LYS A 475 95.50 19.67 17.25
N GLU A 476 95.62 19.62 15.92
CA GLU A 476 96.90 19.48 15.22
C GLU A 476 97.84 20.67 15.50
N ALA A 477 97.31 21.90 15.50
CA ALA A 477 98.07 23.11 15.86
C ALA A 477 98.61 23.09 17.30
N LYS A 478 97.82 22.65 18.28
CA LYS A 478 98.26 22.53 19.68
C LYS A 478 99.40 21.52 19.86
N ILE A 479 99.35 20.38 19.15
CA ILE A 479 100.41 19.35 19.21
C ILE A 479 101.72 19.87 18.63
N HIS A 480 101.67 20.72 17.58
CA HIS A 480 102.87 21.33 17.00
C HIS A 480 103.53 22.34 17.96
N SER A 481 102.74 23.13 18.68
CA SER A 481 103.22 24.08 19.71
C SER A 481 104.03 23.39 20.81
N VAL A 482 103.51 22.29 21.38
CA VAL A 482 104.15 21.58 22.51
C VAL A 482 105.47 20.92 22.10
N LYS A 483 105.59 20.47 20.84
CA LYS A 483 106.86 19.92 20.31
C LYS A 483 107.99 20.95 20.24
N LEU A 484 107.69 22.24 20.04
CA LEU A 484 108.70 23.30 19.95
C LEU A 484 109.29 23.71 21.31
N GLU A 485 108.52 23.61 22.41
CA GLU A 485 109.02 23.91 23.75
C GLU A 485 109.90 22.79 24.32
N LEU A 486 109.55 21.52 24.07
CA LEU A 486 110.33 20.36 24.50
C LEU A 486 111.78 20.37 23.96
N VAL A 487 112.00 20.90 22.76
CA VAL A 487 113.34 21.01 22.15
C VAL A 487 114.24 22.02 22.88
N LYS A 488 113.68 23.05 23.52
CA LYS A 488 114.46 24.04 24.30
C LYS A 488 114.95 23.50 25.64
N ILE A 489 114.19 22.61 26.29
CA ILE A 489 114.50 22.13 27.65
C ILE A 489 115.68 21.13 27.62
N ASN A 490 115.82 20.35 26.55
CA ASN A 490 116.88 19.34 26.40
C ASN A 490 118.31 19.89 26.22
N SER A 491 118.53 21.20 26.10
CA SER A 491 119.86 21.77 25.81
C SER A 491 120.76 21.99 27.04
N ASN A 492 120.24 21.87 28.26
CA ASN A 492 120.86 22.47 29.46
C ASN A 492 121.41 21.48 30.52
N ILE A 493 121.47 20.17 30.24
CA ILE A 493 121.89 19.17 31.25
C ILE A 493 123.08 18.35 30.75
N SER A 494 124.28 18.93 30.86
CA SER A 494 125.55 18.24 30.60
C SER A 494 126.73 18.96 31.26
N GLU A 495 126.93 18.75 32.58
CA GLU A 495 128.28 18.68 33.19
C GLU A 495 128.25 18.31 34.70
N LYS A 496 129.25 17.51 35.13
CA LYS A 496 129.62 17.13 36.53
C LYS A 496 128.74 16.09 37.26
N SER A 497 129.04 14.80 37.02
CA SER A 497 128.33 13.63 37.55
C SER A 497 128.57 13.27 39.03
N GLU A 498 129.70 13.63 39.65
CA GLU A 498 130.02 13.14 41.01
C GLU A 498 129.22 13.82 42.14
N ILE A 499 128.78 15.06 41.94
CA ILE A 499 127.86 15.73 42.88
C ILE A 499 126.50 15.01 42.87
N TYR A 500 126.08 14.45 41.73
CA TYR A 500 124.80 13.77 41.61
C TYR A 500 124.72 12.49 42.44
N PHE A 501 125.79 11.75 42.72
CA PHE A 501 125.65 10.52 43.52
C PHE A 501 125.25 10.80 44.98
N THR A 502 125.80 11.85 45.58
CA THR A 502 125.42 12.31 46.93
C THR A 502 124.04 12.96 46.93
N ILE A 503 123.72 13.75 45.89
CA ILE A 503 122.36 14.28 45.70
C ILE A 503 121.38 13.14 45.55
N ILE A 504 121.62 12.13 44.71
CA ILE A 504 120.74 10.97 44.47
C ILE A 504 120.46 10.23 45.76
N LYS A 505 121.45 10.01 46.64
CA LYS A 505 121.22 9.31 47.91
C LYS A 505 120.31 10.11 48.86
N ASN A 506 120.51 11.43 48.96
CA ASN A 506 119.61 12.29 49.73
C ASN A 506 118.25 12.41 49.04
N LYS A 507 118.20 12.51 47.70
CA LYS A 507 116.98 12.50 46.89
C LYS A 507 116.21 11.21 47.09
N TYR A 508 116.87 10.06 47.25
CA TYR A 508 116.20 8.78 47.45
C TYR A 508 115.49 8.75 48.80
N SER A 509 116.11 9.25 49.88
CA SER A 509 115.46 9.35 51.19
C SER A 509 114.41 10.46 51.27
N GLU A 510 114.60 11.59 50.55
CA GLU A 510 113.55 12.58 50.32
C GLU A 510 112.38 11.96 49.56
N LEU A 511 112.64 11.26 48.46
CA LEU A 511 111.63 10.60 47.61
C LEU A 511 110.92 9.46 48.33
N GLU A 512 111.59 8.72 49.21
CA GLU A 512 110.97 7.68 50.03
C GLU A 512 109.95 8.30 51.01
N LYS A 513 110.34 9.37 51.72
CA LYS A 513 109.42 10.15 52.56
C LYS A 513 108.34 10.90 51.77
N GLU A 514 108.66 11.38 50.57
CA GLU A 514 107.71 12.02 49.65
C GLU A 514 106.69 10.97 49.18
N THR A 515 107.13 9.75 48.86
CA THR A 515 106.29 8.63 48.42
C THR A 515 105.40 8.14 49.56
N ASP A 516 105.92 7.97 50.78
CA ASP A 516 105.09 7.63 51.95
C ASP A 516 104.06 8.72 52.25
N ASN A 517 104.44 10.00 52.15
CA ASN A 517 103.50 11.12 52.30
C ASN A 517 102.47 11.17 51.16
N GLN A 518 102.85 10.83 49.92
CA GLN A 518 101.94 10.73 48.79
C GLN A 518 100.96 9.56 48.96
N ILE A 519 101.44 8.38 49.36
CA ILE A 519 100.60 7.22 49.69
C ILE A 519 99.63 7.56 50.82
N SER A 520 100.10 8.22 51.89
CA SER A 520 99.24 8.63 53.01
C SER A 520 98.15 9.62 52.57
N LYS A 521 98.51 10.68 51.83
CA LYS A 521 97.55 11.62 51.23
C LYS A 521 96.56 10.92 50.28
N GLU A 522 97.03 9.93 49.53
CA GLU A 522 96.23 9.18 48.58
C GLU A 522 95.21 8.28 49.30
N LYS A 523 95.61 7.57 50.35
CA LYS A 523 94.69 6.83 51.24
C LYS A 523 93.62 7.75 51.82
N THR A 524 94.00 8.92 52.34
CA THR A 524 93.05 9.92 52.86
C THR A 524 92.09 10.41 51.76
N THR A 525 92.58 10.64 50.55
CA THR A 525 91.75 11.10 49.42
C THR A 525 90.76 10.02 48.96
N ILE A 526 91.18 8.75 48.94
CA ILE A 526 90.30 7.62 48.61
C ILE A 526 89.22 7.44 49.68
N ILE A 527 89.57 7.53 50.97
CA ILE A 527 88.60 7.46 52.08
C ILE A 527 87.55 8.59 51.95
N GLN A 528 87.99 9.84 51.78
CA GLN A 528 87.08 10.97 51.62
C GLN A 528 86.12 10.77 50.43
N LYS A 529 86.62 10.29 49.28
CA LYS A 529 85.76 10.00 48.12
C LYS A 529 84.78 8.85 48.36
N ILE A 530 85.11 7.87 49.20
CA ILE A 530 84.19 6.79 49.59
C ILE A 530 83.07 7.34 50.49
N GLU A 531 83.39 8.19 51.46
CA GLU A 531 82.40 8.85 52.34
C GLU A 531 81.49 9.80 51.54
N ASP A 532 82.05 10.58 50.62
CA ASP A 532 81.30 11.49 49.75
C ASP A 532 80.29 10.74 48.86
N ILE A 533 80.56 9.48 48.49
CA ILE A 533 79.61 8.66 47.69
C ILE A 533 78.35 8.31 48.50
N GLU A 534 78.45 8.04 49.81
CA GLU A 534 77.25 7.79 50.62
C GLU A 534 76.32 9.01 50.61
N ALA A 535 76.87 10.22 50.77
CA ALA A 535 76.10 11.47 50.69
C ALA A 535 75.51 11.72 49.28
N ILE A 536 76.26 11.42 48.21
CA ILE A 536 75.77 11.54 46.81
C ILE A 536 74.55 10.62 46.55
N ILE A 537 74.50 9.43 47.17
CA ILE A 537 73.40 8.47 47.01
C ILE A 537 72.23 8.77 47.95
N ASP A 538 72.48 9.00 49.24
CA ASP A 538 71.42 9.10 50.26
C ASP A 538 70.81 10.50 50.37
N GLU A 539 71.56 11.57 50.07
CA GLU A 539 71.03 12.95 50.11
C GLU A 539 70.59 13.47 48.73
N LYS A 540 71.30 13.08 47.66
CA LYS A 540 71.14 13.64 46.31
C LYS A 540 70.63 12.67 45.26
N ASN A 541 70.50 11.38 45.60
CA ASN A 541 70.09 10.28 44.70
C ASN A 541 70.81 10.28 43.33
N ASN A 542 72.05 10.76 43.27
CA ASN A 542 72.76 11.00 42.02
C ASN A 542 73.65 9.81 41.66
N LEU A 543 72.99 8.72 41.27
CA LEU A 543 73.57 7.40 41.02
C LEU A 543 74.67 7.42 39.94
N ILE A 544 74.54 8.29 38.92
CA ILE A 544 75.53 8.48 37.86
C ILE A 544 76.83 9.09 38.42
N SER A 545 76.73 10.11 39.27
CA SER A 545 77.92 10.72 39.88
C SER A 545 78.61 9.77 40.87
N ALA A 546 77.82 8.96 41.58
CA ALA A 546 78.35 7.88 42.42
C ALA A 546 79.10 6.82 41.60
N GLN A 547 78.55 6.39 40.46
CA GLN A 547 79.22 5.44 39.53
C GLN A 547 80.52 6.01 38.95
N ASN A 548 80.54 7.30 38.58
CA ASN A 548 81.74 7.98 38.11
C ASN A 548 82.81 8.05 39.21
N ALA A 549 82.44 8.39 40.45
CA ALA A 549 83.34 8.39 41.60
C ALA A 549 83.89 7.01 41.92
N ILE A 550 83.07 5.94 41.90
CA ILE A 550 83.55 4.55 42.05
C ILE A 550 84.53 4.19 40.93
N SER A 551 84.25 4.57 39.69
CA SER A 551 85.12 4.28 38.54
C SER A 551 86.47 5.00 38.66
N GLU A 552 86.46 6.26 39.14
CA GLU A 552 87.66 7.02 39.44
C GLU A 552 88.47 6.36 40.57
N ILE A 553 87.82 5.94 41.66
CA ILE A 553 88.49 5.23 42.77
C ILE A 553 89.08 3.89 42.27
N LYS A 554 88.36 3.11 41.46
CA LYS A 554 88.86 1.85 40.86
C LYS A 554 90.11 2.09 40.01
N ASN A 555 90.12 3.14 39.18
CA ASN A 555 91.29 3.52 38.40
C ASN A 555 92.47 3.88 39.33
N ARG A 556 92.26 4.74 40.33
CA ARG A 556 93.31 5.14 41.29
C ARG A 556 93.84 3.96 42.12
N ILE A 557 92.99 3.01 42.53
CA ILE A 557 93.42 1.75 43.17
C ILE A 557 94.32 0.93 42.23
N SER A 558 93.99 0.88 40.93
CA SER A 558 94.78 0.14 39.93
C SER A 558 96.14 0.79 39.64
N GLU A 559 96.20 2.13 39.63
CA GLU A 559 97.42 2.91 39.41
C GLU A 559 98.36 2.93 40.63
N THR A 560 97.81 2.92 41.84
CA THR A 560 98.56 3.08 43.11
C THR A 560 98.83 1.78 43.85
N GLY A 561 98.15 0.68 43.48
CA GLY A 561 98.30 -0.63 44.13
C GLY A 561 97.60 -0.77 45.48
N LEU A 562 96.80 0.21 45.91
CA LEU A 562 96.08 0.26 47.20
C LEU A 562 94.86 -0.69 47.25
N LYS A 563 95.10 -1.99 47.06
CA LYS A 563 94.06 -3.03 46.92
C LYS A 563 93.14 -3.16 48.14
N GLU A 564 93.59 -2.74 49.32
CA GLU A 564 92.83 -2.71 50.57
C GLU A 564 91.46 -2.01 50.49
N PHE A 565 91.27 -1.04 49.59
CA PHE A 565 89.98 -0.35 49.39
C PHE A 565 88.99 -1.11 48.48
N SER A 566 89.42 -2.17 47.80
CA SER A 566 88.59 -2.86 46.80
C SER A 566 87.34 -3.51 47.41
N SER A 567 87.48 -4.09 48.60
CA SER A 567 86.40 -4.73 49.36
C SER A 567 85.40 -3.73 49.97
N LEU A 568 85.78 -2.46 50.12
CA LEU A 568 84.89 -1.41 50.63
C LEU A 568 83.94 -0.87 49.56
N LEU A 569 84.28 -1.01 48.27
CA LEU A 569 83.45 -0.55 47.15
C LEU A 569 82.31 -1.51 46.77
N GLU A 570 82.39 -2.78 47.17
CA GLU A 570 81.43 -3.81 46.74
C GLU A 570 80.02 -3.61 47.31
N PRO A 571 79.82 -3.32 48.62
CA PRO A 571 78.49 -2.98 49.15
C PRO A 571 77.90 -1.70 48.54
N ILE A 572 78.75 -0.71 48.24
CA ILE A 572 78.34 0.56 47.62
C ILE A 572 77.92 0.34 46.16
N THR A 573 78.60 -0.56 45.45
CA THR A 573 78.25 -0.95 44.08
C THR A 573 76.88 -1.64 44.05
N GLN A 574 76.64 -2.61 44.94
CA GLN A 574 75.34 -3.28 45.08
C GLN A 574 74.20 -2.30 45.44
N LYS A 575 74.47 -1.33 46.32
CA LYS A 575 73.53 -0.25 46.64
C LYS A 575 73.16 0.54 45.38
N ILE A 576 74.13 0.95 44.55
CA ILE A 576 73.82 1.69 43.31
C ILE A 576 72.99 0.85 42.33
N GLU A 577 73.35 -0.42 42.14
CA GLU A 577 72.62 -1.33 41.22
C GLU A 577 71.15 -1.50 41.61
N LEU A 578 70.86 -1.75 42.89
CA LEU A 578 69.49 -1.89 43.38
C LEU A 578 68.70 -0.57 43.30
N ASN A 579 69.33 0.58 43.57
CA ASN A 579 68.65 1.88 43.40
C ASN A 579 68.40 2.22 41.91
N LEU A 580 69.28 1.84 40.99
CA LEU A 580 69.05 1.96 39.55
C LEU A 580 67.87 1.10 39.08
N GLU A 581 67.72 -0.12 39.60
CA GLU A 581 66.56 -0.98 39.35
C GLU A 581 65.27 -0.35 39.90
N GLY A 582 65.31 0.18 41.13
CA GLY A 582 64.18 0.90 41.74
C GLY A 582 63.71 2.10 40.92
N VAL A 583 64.64 2.97 40.50
CA VAL A 583 64.36 4.13 39.62
C VAL A 583 63.81 3.72 38.25
N LYS A 584 64.28 2.59 37.70
CA LYS A 584 63.75 2.05 36.44
C LYS A 584 62.27 1.64 36.60
N ILE A 585 61.96 0.88 37.65
CA ILE A 585 60.58 0.43 37.93
C ILE A 585 59.68 1.64 38.22
N GLN A 586 60.16 2.62 38.99
CA GLN A 586 59.46 3.89 39.23
C GLN A 586 59.05 4.58 37.92
N LYS A 587 59.97 4.67 36.95
CA LYS A 587 59.68 5.27 35.63
C LYS A 587 58.65 4.48 34.83
N GLU A 588 58.66 3.15 34.91
CA GLU A 588 57.63 2.29 34.29
C GLU A 588 56.24 2.50 34.93
N ILE A 589 56.17 2.71 36.25
CA ILE A 589 54.94 3.04 36.99
C ILE A 589 54.44 4.45 36.61
N GLN A 590 55.32 5.44 36.58
CA GLN A 590 54.99 6.81 36.15
C GLN A 590 54.42 6.83 34.72
N ASN A 591 54.93 6.02 33.79
CA ASN A 591 54.38 5.90 32.43
C ASN A 591 52.93 5.35 32.44
N LYS A 592 52.60 4.39 33.31
CA LYS A 592 51.22 3.87 33.46
C LYS A 592 50.27 4.93 34.06
N ILE A 593 50.77 5.73 34.99
CA ILE A 593 50.02 6.86 35.58
C ILE A 593 49.78 7.96 34.54
N ALA A 594 50.76 8.26 33.68
CA ALA A 594 50.60 9.16 32.54
C ALA A 594 49.57 8.62 31.52
N ALA A 595 49.47 7.30 31.36
CA ALA A 595 48.42 6.62 30.61
C ALA A 595 47.07 6.51 31.37
N ASN A 596 46.85 7.29 32.43
CA ASN A 596 45.66 7.30 33.30
C ASN A 596 45.32 5.97 34.00
N GLN A 597 46.23 4.99 34.05
CA GLN A 597 46.02 3.72 34.76
C GLN A 597 46.29 3.87 36.27
N LEU A 598 45.61 4.84 36.91
CA LEU A 598 45.95 5.33 38.25
C LEU A 598 45.94 4.22 39.31
N LYS A 599 44.93 3.33 39.29
CA LYS A 599 44.80 2.24 40.27
C LYS A 599 45.85 1.13 40.08
N ILE A 600 46.29 0.89 38.84
CA ILE A 600 47.40 -0.01 38.53
C ILE A 600 48.70 0.59 39.07
N GLY A 601 48.92 1.90 38.85
CA GLY A 601 50.06 2.62 39.40
C GLY A 601 50.13 2.60 40.93
N GLU A 602 48.99 2.75 41.62
CA GLU A 602 48.90 2.67 43.08
C GLU A 602 49.33 1.30 43.61
N ASN A 603 48.82 0.22 42.99
CA ASN A 603 49.19 -1.14 43.36
C ASN A 603 50.67 -1.42 43.11
N GLU A 604 51.22 -1.00 41.96
CA GLU A 604 52.62 -1.24 41.61
C GLU A 604 53.61 -0.43 42.47
N TYR A 605 53.29 0.83 42.80
CA TYR A 605 54.05 1.60 43.80
C TYR A 605 54.03 0.92 45.17
N THR A 606 52.87 0.41 45.59
CA THR A 606 52.72 -0.30 46.86
C THR A 606 53.60 -1.56 46.88
N THR A 607 53.57 -2.38 45.82
CA THR A 607 54.42 -3.57 45.69
C THR A 607 55.92 -3.23 45.61
N LEU A 608 56.30 -2.11 44.97
CA LEU A 608 57.70 -1.67 44.94
C LEU A 608 58.19 -1.27 46.35
N LEU A 609 57.38 -0.50 47.09
CA LEU A 609 57.68 -0.11 48.47
C LEU A 609 57.72 -1.31 49.42
N GLU A 610 56.82 -2.29 49.27
CA GLU A 610 56.86 -3.56 50.02
C GLU A 610 58.17 -4.33 49.78
N LYS A 611 58.59 -4.46 48.51
CA LYS A 611 59.88 -5.08 48.16
C LYS A 611 61.07 -4.34 48.76
N MET A 612 61.11 -3.01 48.65
CA MET A 612 62.18 -2.20 49.24
C MET A 612 62.22 -2.29 50.76
N ASN A 613 61.06 -2.28 51.43
CA ASN A 613 60.97 -2.43 52.88
C ASN A 613 61.46 -3.81 53.34
N SER A 614 61.04 -4.90 52.67
CA SER A 614 61.50 -6.26 52.99
C SER A 614 63.01 -6.46 52.76
N ALA A 615 63.60 -5.73 51.82
CA ALA A 615 65.05 -5.71 51.61
C ALA A 615 65.78 -4.89 52.69
N LEU A 616 65.24 -3.72 53.09
CA LEU A 616 65.79 -2.88 54.15
C LEU A 616 65.76 -3.54 55.53
N GLU A 617 64.78 -4.41 55.81
CA GLU A 617 64.75 -5.26 57.02
C GLU A 617 65.94 -6.24 57.08
N LYS A 618 66.38 -6.77 55.94
CA LYS A 618 67.49 -7.73 55.86
C LYS A 618 68.86 -7.06 55.79
N THR A 619 68.95 -5.91 55.15
CA THR A 619 70.21 -5.17 54.99
C THR A 619 69.97 -3.67 55.15
N PRO A 620 70.21 -3.11 56.34
CA PRO A 620 70.06 -1.68 56.59
C PRO A 620 70.90 -0.85 55.60
N LYS A 621 70.37 0.28 55.15
CA LYS A 621 70.96 1.22 54.16
C LYS A 621 71.17 0.67 52.72
N ILE A 622 70.68 -0.52 52.35
CA ILE A 622 70.87 -1.07 50.99
C ILE A 622 70.12 -0.29 49.89
N TYR A 623 69.08 0.48 50.24
CA TYR A 623 68.41 1.44 49.36
C TYR A 623 68.65 2.89 49.84
N SER A 624 68.56 3.84 48.90
CA SER A 624 68.65 5.28 49.18
C SER A 624 67.45 5.75 49.99
N SER A 625 67.71 6.55 51.03
CA SER A 625 66.64 7.15 51.84
C SER A 625 65.85 8.20 51.05
N ALA A 626 66.49 8.93 50.14
CA ALA A 626 65.84 9.84 49.21
C ALA A 626 64.88 9.09 48.27
N LEU A 627 65.34 8.03 47.59
CA LEU A 627 64.51 7.23 46.68
C LEU A 627 63.27 6.67 47.39
N LYS A 628 63.43 6.11 48.60
CA LYS A 628 62.30 5.60 49.38
C LYS A 628 61.28 6.70 49.69
N LYS A 629 61.75 7.87 50.13
CA LYS A 629 60.89 9.01 50.49
C LYS A 629 60.14 9.57 49.28
N ASP A 630 60.79 9.63 48.12
CA ASP A 630 60.16 10.09 46.87
C ASP A 630 59.02 9.14 46.47
N LEU A 631 59.24 7.82 46.51
CA LEU A 631 58.21 6.81 46.24
C LEU A 631 57.02 6.87 47.23
N GLU A 632 57.29 7.12 48.52
CA GLU A 632 56.25 7.30 49.55
C GLU A 632 55.40 8.56 49.29
N ASN A 633 56.02 9.67 48.84
CA ASN A 633 55.31 10.89 48.45
C ASN A 633 54.45 10.65 47.20
N GLU A 634 55.03 10.09 46.14
CA GLU A 634 54.33 9.81 44.87
C GLU A 634 53.09 8.90 45.07
N LEU A 635 53.19 7.90 45.94
CA LEU A 635 52.05 7.02 46.28
C LEU A 635 50.94 7.79 47.04
N ASN A 636 51.29 8.71 47.93
CA ASN A 636 50.32 9.53 48.67
C ASN A 636 49.63 10.56 47.78
N ASP A 637 50.37 11.21 46.89
CA ASP A 637 49.81 12.13 45.89
C ASP A 637 48.86 11.40 44.93
N LEU A 638 49.24 10.20 44.48
CA LEU A 638 48.40 9.36 43.63
C LEU A 638 47.11 8.92 44.34
N LYS A 639 47.19 8.48 45.60
CA LYS A 639 46.01 8.14 46.42
C LYS A 639 45.07 9.33 46.60
N THR A 640 45.62 10.52 46.86
CA THR A 640 44.86 11.76 46.98
C THR A 640 44.12 12.08 45.68
N LYS A 641 44.83 12.02 44.55
CA LYS A 641 44.28 12.25 43.20
C LYS A 641 43.17 11.24 42.84
N ILE A 642 43.32 9.97 43.20
CA ILE A 642 42.28 8.93 43.01
C ILE A 642 41.04 9.25 43.86
N GLY A 643 41.22 9.71 45.10
CA GLY A 643 40.13 10.14 45.98
C GLY A 643 39.33 11.31 45.41
N GLU A 644 40.00 12.38 44.97
CA GLU A 644 39.36 13.54 44.34
C GLU A 644 38.59 13.18 43.06
N MET A 645 39.21 12.39 42.17
CA MET A 645 38.58 11.89 40.94
C MET A 645 37.32 11.08 41.23
N THR A 646 37.37 10.21 42.26
CA THR A 646 36.26 9.37 42.70
C THR A 646 35.10 10.19 43.24
N SER A 647 35.37 11.16 44.11
CA SER A 647 34.34 12.07 44.66
C SER A 647 33.70 12.92 43.56
N LYS A 648 34.50 13.42 42.61
CA LYS A 648 34.01 14.18 41.46
C LYS A 648 33.11 13.34 40.55
N LEU A 649 33.50 12.09 40.26
CA LEU A 649 32.70 11.19 39.42
C LEU A 649 31.34 10.83 40.07
N HIS A 650 31.31 10.58 41.38
CA HIS A 650 30.05 10.38 42.12
C HIS A 650 29.17 11.65 42.08
N GLY A 651 29.74 12.83 42.31
CA GLY A 651 29.00 14.09 42.26
C GLY A 651 28.46 14.43 40.85
N GLU A 652 29.16 14.01 39.80
CA GLU A 652 28.69 14.10 38.41
C GLU A 652 27.59 13.07 38.09
N PHE A 653 27.75 11.82 38.55
CA PHE A 653 26.76 10.75 38.37
C PHE A 653 25.42 11.09 39.05
N ASN A 654 25.45 11.52 40.31
CA ASN A 654 24.23 11.85 41.07
C ASN A 654 23.43 12.99 40.39
N LYS A 655 24.11 14.02 39.88
CA LYS A 655 23.47 15.11 39.11
C LYS A 655 22.86 14.63 37.80
N LEU A 656 23.49 13.65 37.15
CA LEU A 656 22.94 13.04 35.95
C LEU A 656 21.70 12.20 36.28
N GLU A 657 21.71 11.44 37.38
CA GLU A 657 20.56 10.69 37.87
C GLU A 657 19.37 11.62 38.21
N GLU A 658 19.62 12.75 38.86
CA GLU A 658 18.60 13.79 39.09
C GLU A 658 18.00 14.32 37.76
N LYS A 659 18.85 14.62 36.76
CA LYS A 659 18.41 15.07 35.41
C LYS A 659 17.62 13.98 34.68
N ILE A 660 18.05 12.72 34.76
CA ILE A 660 17.36 11.55 34.17
C ILE A 660 15.96 11.40 34.77
N ASN A 661 15.80 11.61 36.07
CA ASN A 661 14.50 11.51 36.75
C ASN A 661 13.49 12.62 36.37
N GLN A 662 13.86 13.57 35.51
CA GLN A 662 13.03 14.71 35.09
C GLN A 662 12.90 14.87 33.55
N THR A 663 13.66 14.12 32.75
CA THR A 663 13.66 14.21 31.28
C THR A 663 12.74 13.17 30.62
N PHE A 664 12.37 13.40 29.37
CA PHE A 664 11.78 12.36 28.49
C PHE A 664 12.71 11.99 27.33
N ASP A 665 13.84 12.68 27.18
CA ASP A 665 14.92 12.31 26.25
C ASP A 665 16.12 11.81 27.07
N PHE A 666 16.49 10.55 26.83
CA PHE A 666 17.58 9.88 27.54
C PHE A 666 18.85 9.75 26.69
N SER A 667 18.86 10.22 25.43
CA SER A 667 19.98 10.04 24.49
C SER A 667 21.28 10.66 25.01
N GLU A 668 21.26 11.94 25.35
CA GLU A 668 22.37 12.68 25.99
C GLU A 668 22.83 11.96 27.27
N ALA A 669 21.87 11.50 28.08
CA ALA A 669 22.16 10.83 29.34
C ALA A 669 22.86 9.49 29.16
N GLN A 670 22.45 8.67 28.18
CA GLN A 670 23.09 7.40 27.87
C GLN A 670 24.55 7.57 27.43
N ASP A 671 24.87 8.64 26.70
CA ASP A 671 26.26 8.95 26.30
C ASP A 671 27.11 9.46 27.47
N HIS A 672 26.53 10.20 28.42
CA HIS A 672 27.21 10.51 29.68
C HIS A 672 27.45 9.24 30.53
N LEU A 673 26.46 8.34 30.62
CA LEU A 673 26.60 7.08 31.36
C LEU A 673 27.74 6.22 30.79
N LYS A 674 27.86 6.06 29.46
CA LYS A 674 29.01 5.35 28.83
C LYS A 674 30.37 5.96 29.22
N LYS A 675 30.48 7.30 29.23
CA LYS A 675 31.70 8.01 29.63
C LYS A 675 32.01 7.82 31.11
N TYR A 676 30.98 7.75 31.96
CA TYR A 676 31.14 7.48 33.39
C TYR A 676 31.51 6.01 33.65
N THR A 677 31.01 5.03 32.88
CA THR A 677 31.44 3.61 32.98
C THR A 677 32.94 3.47 32.74
N LEU A 678 33.48 4.12 31.70
CA LEU A 678 34.92 4.09 31.42
C LEU A 678 35.73 4.71 32.57
N ARG A 679 35.36 5.92 33.01
CA ARG A 679 36.04 6.59 34.15
C ARG A 679 35.93 5.81 35.47
N ALA A 680 34.81 5.14 35.72
CA ALA A 680 34.64 4.27 36.88
C ALA A 680 35.55 3.04 36.81
N LYS A 681 35.73 2.46 35.62
CA LYS A 681 36.65 1.34 35.37
C LYS A 681 38.11 1.74 35.54
N ASP A 682 38.51 2.91 35.05
CA ASP A 682 39.88 3.43 35.20
C ASP A 682 40.24 3.73 36.67
N LEU A 683 39.23 4.00 37.50
CA LEU A 683 39.36 4.21 38.95
C LEU A 683 39.15 2.94 39.80
N GLY A 684 38.67 1.84 39.22
CA GLY A 684 38.36 0.60 39.95
C GLY A 684 37.10 0.66 40.83
N LEU A 685 36.05 1.37 40.37
CA LEU A 685 34.81 1.61 41.11
C LEU A 685 33.68 0.67 40.67
N ASP A 686 33.83 -0.63 40.93
CA ASP A 686 32.92 -1.68 40.42
C ASP A 686 31.44 -1.48 40.85
N ASP A 687 31.19 -1.07 42.09
CA ASP A 687 29.82 -0.77 42.56
C ASP A 687 29.17 0.37 41.76
N LEU A 688 29.95 1.40 41.40
CA LEU A 688 29.48 2.51 40.59
C LEU A 688 29.24 2.08 39.14
N ILE A 689 30.03 1.15 38.59
CA ILE A 689 29.80 0.54 37.28
C ILE A 689 28.43 -0.16 37.25
N VAL A 690 28.12 -0.97 38.27
CA VAL A 690 26.82 -1.66 38.39
C VAL A 690 25.67 -0.66 38.47
N SER A 691 25.81 0.42 39.25
CA SER A 691 24.79 1.48 39.33
C SER A 691 24.60 2.22 38.00
N ILE A 692 25.68 2.58 37.31
CA ILE A 692 25.65 3.20 35.97
C ILE A 692 24.98 2.28 34.95
N GLU A 693 25.32 0.99 34.94
CA GLU A 693 24.70 0.01 34.03
C GLU A 693 23.20 -0.16 34.29
N ASN A 694 22.78 -0.22 35.55
CA ASN A 694 21.37 -0.35 35.91
C ASN A 694 20.58 0.89 35.46
N LEU A 695 21.12 2.09 35.69
CA LEU A 695 20.52 3.35 35.25
C LEU A 695 20.49 3.45 33.71
N ASN A 696 21.51 2.98 33.01
CA ASN A 696 21.56 2.91 31.55
C ASN A 696 20.50 1.94 30.99
N ARG A 697 20.31 0.77 31.61
CA ARG A 697 19.25 -0.19 31.26
C ARG A 697 17.86 0.40 31.47
N LYS A 698 17.65 1.18 32.55
CA LYS A 698 16.40 1.96 32.73
C LYS A 698 16.24 2.98 31.61
N CYS A 699 17.26 3.79 31.30
CA CYS A 699 17.21 4.76 30.21
C CYS A 699 16.79 4.12 28.88
N SER A 700 17.45 3.04 28.45
CA SER A 700 17.11 2.32 27.21
C SER A 700 15.65 1.89 27.16
N LYS A 701 15.13 1.29 28.25
CA LYS A 701 13.74 0.81 28.29
C LYS A 701 12.72 1.94 28.27
N ASN A 702 13.05 3.10 28.84
CA ASN A 702 12.17 4.27 28.79
C ASN A 702 12.25 5.02 27.46
N THR A 703 13.37 4.99 26.74
CA THR A 703 13.45 5.48 25.35
C THR A 703 12.48 4.72 24.44
N GLU A 704 12.39 3.39 24.57
CA GLU A 704 11.39 2.58 23.86
C GLU A 704 9.96 3.06 24.17
N PHE A 705 9.60 3.17 25.45
CA PHE A 705 8.26 3.61 25.87
C PHE A 705 7.91 5.04 25.44
N VAL A 706 8.87 5.98 25.46
CA VAL A 706 8.64 7.36 25.00
C VAL A 706 8.48 7.41 23.48
N SER A 707 9.22 6.60 22.74
CA SER A 707 9.07 6.47 21.28
C SER A 707 7.68 5.94 20.91
N GLU A 708 7.27 4.81 21.51
CA GLU A 708 5.95 4.21 21.30
C GLU A 708 4.83 5.15 21.75
N TYR A 709 4.99 5.85 22.89
CA TYR A 709 4.06 6.89 23.34
C TYR A 709 3.90 8.00 22.30
N ASN A 710 5.00 8.55 21.77
CA ASN A 710 4.92 9.67 20.82
C ASN A 710 4.20 9.25 19.53
N GLN A 711 4.54 8.07 18.99
CA GLN A 711 3.89 7.51 17.81
C GLN A 711 2.38 7.26 18.03
N LEU A 712 2.01 6.63 19.14
CA LEU A 712 0.61 6.35 19.45
C LEU A 712 -0.19 7.61 19.78
N HIS A 713 0.44 8.62 20.40
CA HIS A 713 -0.19 9.91 20.64
C HIS A 713 -0.47 10.65 19.33
N GLU A 714 0.49 10.69 18.41
CA GLU A 714 0.32 11.31 17.09
C GLU A 714 -0.75 10.59 16.26
N ASN A 715 -0.71 9.25 16.21
CA ASN A 715 -1.75 8.45 15.56
C ASN A 715 -3.14 8.72 16.17
N TYR A 716 -3.23 8.96 17.49
CA TYR A 716 -4.50 9.24 18.17
C TYR A 716 -5.06 10.62 17.81
N GLU A 717 -4.24 11.68 17.81
CA GLU A 717 -4.67 13.02 17.40
C GLU A 717 -5.07 13.04 15.91
N ASN A 718 -4.32 12.32 15.05
CA ASN A 718 -4.56 12.26 13.60
C ASN A 718 -5.60 11.20 13.18
N LEU A 719 -6.20 10.46 14.13
CA LEU A 719 -7.17 9.38 13.91
C LEU A 719 -6.67 8.23 12.99
N ILE A 720 -5.35 8.02 12.91
CA ILE A 720 -4.72 6.96 12.12
C ILE A 720 -4.96 5.62 12.79
N ASP A 721 -5.50 4.65 12.04
CA ASP A 721 -5.87 3.30 12.50
C ASP A 721 -6.55 3.29 13.88
N PHE A 722 -7.48 4.24 14.08
CA PHE A 722 -7.97 4.70 15.38
C PHE A 722 -8.31 3.59 16.38
N VAL A 723 -8.97 2.51 15.95
CA VAL A 723 -9.32 1.36 16.80
C VAL A 723 -8.06 0.67 17.34
N THR A 724 -7.14 0.31 16.44
CA THR A 724 -5.87 -0.35 16.78
C THR A 724 -4.95 0.56 17.59
N THR A 725 -4.92 1.85 17.28
CA THR A 725 -4.19 2.86 18.06
C THR A 725 -4.72 2.97 19.49
N VAL A 726 -6.05 2.95 19.69
CA VAL A 726 -6.65 2.95 21.03
C VAL A 726 -6.29 1.69 21.81
N GLU A 727 -6.36 0.51 21.20
CA GLU A 727 -5.97 -0.77 21.82
C GLU A 727 -4.48 -0.80 22.18
N ALA A 728 -3.61 -0.28 21.31
CA ALA A 728 -2.19 -0.15 21.56
C ALA A 728 -1.88 0.79 22.74
N ILE A 729 -2.61 1.90 22.89
CA ILE A 729 -2.46 2.81 24.05
C ILE A 729 -2.82 2.10 25.37
N TYR A 730 -3.87 1.29 25.40
CA TYR A 730 -4.19 0.47 26.58
C TYR A 730 -3.07 -0.53 26.88
N LYS A 731 -2.53 -1.21 25.86
CA LYS A 731 -1.43 -2.18 26.01
C LYS A 731 -0.11 -1.53 26.46
N LEU A 732 0.21 -0.34 25.94
CA LEU A 732 1.39 0.44 26.35
C LEU A 732 1.29 0.83 27.82
N PHE A 733 0.12 1.29 28.27
CA PHE A 733 -0.13 1.58 29.69
C PHE A 733 0.07 0.34 30.57
N ASP A 734 -0.59 -0.78 30.24
CA ASP A 734 -0.47 -2.04 30.98
C ASP A 734 0.97 -2.58 31.05
N THR A 735 1.75 -2.38 30.00
CA THR A 735 3.15 -2.83 29.91
C THR A 735 4.08 -1.92 30.71
N CYS A 736 3.91 -0.60 30.58
CA CYS A 736 4.69 0.40 31.30
C CYS A 736 4.41 0.39 32.82
N GLU A 737 3.16 0.20 33.24
CA GLU A 737 2.80 0.14 34.67
C GLU A 737 3.50 -1.04 35.37
N LYS A 738 3.55 -2.21 34.72
CA LYS A 738 4.17 -3.46 35.21
C LYS A 738 5.69 -3.52 35.12
N GLU A 739 6.33 -2.67 34.30
CA GLU A 739 7.78 -2.67 34.13
C GLU A 739 8.49 -1.98 35.31
N GLU A 740 9.35 -2.71 36.03
CA GLU A 740 10.14 -2.20 37.16
C GLU A 740 11.22 -1.21 36.72
N LYS A 741 11.70 -1.32 35.47
CA LYS A 741 12.71 -0.41 34.90
C LYS A 741 12.15 0.90 34.38
N SER A 742 10.82 1.10 34.40
CA SER A 742 10.20 2.32 33.89
C SER A 742 10.15 3.42 34.96
N PHE A 743 10.53 4.65 34.59
CA PHE A 743 10.51 5.79 35.51
C PHE A 743 9.09 6.29 35.78
N ASP A 744 8.81 6.74 37.00
CA ASP A 744 7.47 7.18 37.41
C ASP A 744 6.93 8.35 36.57
N HIS A 745 7.78 9.26 36.10
CA HIS A 745 7.37 10.35 35.21
C HIS A 745 6.94 9.83 33.82
N VAL A 746 7.54 8.74 33.31
CA VAL A 746 7.13 8.07 32.07
C VAL A 746 5.80 7.34 32.28
N LYS A 747 5.68 6.59 33.38
CA LYS A 747 4.41 5.94 33.80
C LYS A 747 3.28 6.98 33.89
N ALA A 748 3.52 8.12 34.52
CA ALA A 748 2.54 9.20 34.64
C ALA A 748 2.14 9.80 33.29
N LYS A 749 3.09 10.02 32.36
CA LYS A 749 2.82 10.57 31.03
C LYS A 749 1.97 9.61 30.17
N ILE A 750 2.30 8.32 30.16
CA ILE A 750 1.51 7.28 29.47
C ILE A 750 0.12 7.14 30.11
N LYS A 751 0.03 7.15 31.44
CA LYS A 751 -1.24 7.12 32.19
C LYS A 751 -2.15 8.30 31.86
N ASN A 752 -1.60 9.49 31.61
CA ASN A 752 -2.39 10.66 31.19
C ASN A 752 -3.00 10.47 29.79
N LEU A 753 -2.26 9.92 28.82
CA LEU A 753 -2.81 9.59 27.50
C LEU A 753 -3.90 8.52 27.61
N HIS A 754 -3.65 7.42 28.32
CA HIS A 754 -4.65 6.38 28.62
C HIS A 754 -5.93 6.98 29.24
N ASN A 755 -5.79 7.86 30.25
CA ASN A 755 -6.94 8.50 30.90
C ASN A 755 -7.70 9.42 29.96
N ARG A 756 -7.01 10.16 29.07
CA ARG A 756 -7.65 10.98 28.03
C ARG A 756 -8.45 10.09 27.06
N VAL A 757 -7.82 9.07 26.49
CA VAL A 757 -8.46 8.10 25.57
C VAL A 757 -9.71 7.48 26.21
N LYS A 758 -9.61 7.03 27.47
CA LYS A 758 -10.72 6.48 28.24
C LYS A 758 -11.85 7.51 28.46
N SER A 759 -11.51 8.75 28.81
CA SER A 759 -12.51 9.81 29.02
C SER A 759 -13.25 10.19 27.73
N GLU A 760 -12.56 10.18 26.59
CA GLU A 760 -13.15 10.45 25.28
C GLU A 760 -13.98 9.25 24.78
N SER A 761 -13.56 8.03 25.10
CA SER A 761 -14.35 6.81 24.84
C SER A 761 -15.71 6.90 25.52
N ASN A 762 -15.75 7.23 26.82
CA ASN A 762 -16.99 7.42 27.57
C ASN A 762 -17.88 8.52 26.96
N LYS A 763 -17.29 9.61 26.43
CA LYS A 763 -18.04 10.68 25.72
C LYS A 763 -18.61 10.19 24.38
N ARG A 764 -17.87 9.38 23.63
CA ARG A 764 -18.35 8.74 22.37
C ARG A 764 -19.49 7.77 22.66
N GLU A 765 -19.34 6.92 23.68
CA GLU A 765 -20.38 5.98 24.13
C GLU A 765 -21.67 6.71 24.54
N SER A 766 -21.58 7.76 25.36
CA SER A 766 -22.74 8.54 25.76
C SER A 766 -23.48 9.17 24.56
N LYS A 767 -22.75 9.67 23.54
CA LYS A 767 -23.37 10.21 22.31
C LYS A 767 -24.14 9.12 21.53
N VAL A 768 -23.52 7.96 21.30
CA VAL A 768 -24.15 6.84 20.59
C VAL A 768 -25.37 6.31 21.35
N LYS A 769 -25.29 6.24 22.68
CA LYS A 769 -26.40 5.84 23.56
C LYS A 769 -27.55 6.84 23.53
N ASN A 770 -27.28 8.14 23.63
CA ASN A 770 -28.31 9.18 23.51
C ASN A 770 -28.99 9.17 22.12
N ALA A 771 -28.24 8.89 21.04
CA ALA A 771 -28.80 8.71 19.71
C ALA A 771 -29.69 7.45 19.63
N PHE A 772 -29.24 6.33 20.21
CA PHE A 772 -30.00 5.09 20.30
C PHE A 772 -31.32 5.30 21.05
N ASP A 773 -31.28 5.81 22.28
CA ASP A 773 -32.46 6.05 23.11
C ASP A 773 -33.46 7.00 22.42
N LYS A 774 -32.97 7.98 21.66
CA LYS A 774 -33.79 8.85 20.82
C LYS A 774 -34.50 8.07 19.71
N ILE A 775 -33.80 7.22 18.95
CA ILE A 775 -34.40 6.40 17.88
C ILE A 775 -35.45 5.44 18.47
N ILE A 776 -35.16 4.80 19.61
CA ILE A 776 -36.13 3.95 20.31
C ILE A 776 -37.39 4.75 20.65
N LYS A 777 -37.24 5.92 21.28
CA LYS A 777 -38.37 6.75 21.72
C LYS A 777 -39.18 7.37 20.57
N THR A 778 -38.53 7.85 19.51
CA THR A 778 -39.19 8.64 18.46
C THR A 778 -39.59 7.84 17.22
N GLU A 779 -39.11 6.60 17.07
CA GLU A 779 -39.34 5.78 15.88
C GLU A 779 -39.89 4.41 16.24
N VAL A 780 -39.14 3.61 17.03
CA VAL A 780 -39.56 2.25 17.43
C VAL A 780 -40.84 2.28 18.26
N MET A 781 -40.89 3.07 19.34
CA MET A 781 -42.09 3.18 20.18
C MET A 781 -43.30 3.76 19.42
N THR A 782 -43.06 4.48 18.32
CA THR A 782 -44.10 5.03 17.42
C THR A 782 -44.42 4.12 16.22
N LEU A 783 -43.92 2.88 16.22
CA LEU A 783 -44.14 1.86 15.18
C LEU A 783 -43.63 2.24 13.78
N LYS A 784 -42.67 3.17 13.66
CA LYS A 784 -42.07 3.57 12.37
C LYS A 784 -40.92 2.65 11.97
N PHE A 785 -41.16 1.34 11.96
CA PHE A 785 -40.10 0.32 11.91
C PHE A 785 -39.19 0.42 10.69
N LYS A 786 -39.70 0.79 9.51
CA LYS A 786 -38.87 1.01 8.32
C LYS A 786 -37.79 2.07 8.57
N LYS A 787 -38.19 3.25 9.06
CA LYS A 787 -37.27 4.35 9.41
C LYS A 787 -36.36 4.00 10.59
N ALA A 788 -36.90 3.25 11.57
CA ALA A 788 -36.14 2.82 12.73
C ALA A 788 -35.03 1.83 12.36
N ILE A 789 -35.27 0.91 11.40
CA ILE A 789 -34.25 -0.01 10.88
C ILE A 789 -33.12 0.79 10.22
N ASP A 790 -33.44 1.76 9.37
CA ASP A 790 -32.45 2.62 8.72
C ASP A 790 -31.62 3.39 9.77
N SER A 791 -32.27 4.10 10.68
CA SER A 791 -31.61 4.94 11.71
C SER A 791 -30.84 4.11 12.74
N LEU A 792 -31.32 2.92 13.13
CA LEU A 792 -30.56 2.00 13.99
C LEU A 792 -29.36 1.39 13.26
N THR A 793 -29.46 1.16 11.95
CA THR A 793 -28.33 0.68 11.13
C THR A 793 -27.26 1.76 10.99
N GLU A 794 -27.64 3.01 10.75
CA GLU A 794 -26.73 4.17 10.76
C GLU A 794 -26.05 4.34 12.14
N ASN A 795 -26.81 4.20 13.23
CA ASN A 795 -26.26 4.27 14.58
C ASN A 795 -25.38 3.06 14.93
N LEU A 796 -25.66 1.87 14.38
CA LEU A 796 -24.79 0.69 14.49
C LEU A 796 -23.45 0.94 13.81
N THR A 797 -23.45 1.45 12.57
CA THR A 797 -22.22 1.84 11.86
C THR A 797 -21.46 2.93 12.61
N THR A 798 -22.16 3.92 13.16
CA THR A 798 -21.57 4.97 13.99
C THR A 798 -20.94 4.40 15.27
N ALA A 799 -21.61 3.46 15.95
CA ALA A 799 -21.07 2.78 17.13
C ALA A 799 -19.80 1.99 16.80
N GLN A 800 -19.79 1.28 15.68
CA GLN A 800 -18.62 0.52 15.20
C GLN A 800 -17.44 1.45 14.85
N ASN A 801 -17.69 2.52 14.10
CA ASN A 801 -16.65 3.48 13.71
C ASN A 801 -16.06 4.25 14.91
N LEU A 802 -16.81 4.43 15.99
CA LEU A 802 -16.36 5.10 17.22
C LEU A 802 -15.81 4.14 18.29
N ASN A 803 -15.67 2.84 17.97
CA ASN A 803 -15.27 1.76 18.87
C ASN A 803 -16.14 1.61 20.15
N VAL A 804 -17.45 1.86 20.04
CA VAL A 804 -18.42 1.75 21.14
C VAL A 804 -19.03 0.34 21.13
N THR A 805 -18.27 -0.64 21.59
CA THR A 805 -18.62 -2.07 21.46
C THR A 805 -19.77 -2.52 22.38
N LEU A 806 -19.93 -1.91 23.56
CA LEU A 806 -20.91 -2.33 24.58
C LEU A 806 -22.38 -2.24 24.14
N ILE A 807 -22.72 -1.25 23.30
CA ILE A 807 -24.11 -1.01 22.85
C ILE A 807 -24.46 -1.75 21.54
N VAL A 808 -23.46 -2.24 20.80
CA VAL A 808 -23.64 -2.94 19.51
C VAL A 808 -24.60 -4.15 19.58
N PRO A 809 -24.54 -5.04 20.61
CA PRO A 809 -25.48 -6.16 20.73
C PRO A 809 -26.93 -5.69 20.90
N GLU A 810 -27.14 -4.58 21.60
CA GLU A 810 -28.46 -4.03 21.90
C GLU A 810 -29.08 -3.37 20.66
N ILE A 811 -28.31 -2.57 19.91
CA ILE A 811 -28.75 -2.00 18.63
C ILE A 811 -29.18 -3.12 17.66
N LYS A 812 -28.36 -4.17 17.52
CA LYS A 812 -28.68 -5.34 16.67
C LYS A 812 -29.97 -6.05 17.12
N HIS A 813 -30.23 -6.14 18.43
CA HIS A 813 -31.45 -6.75 18.96
C HIS A 813 -32.71 -5.97 18.55
N TYR A 814 -32.65 -4.64 18.58
CA TYR A 814 -33.76 -3.78 18.14
C TYR A 814 -33.95 -3.77 16.62
N ILE A 815 -32.87 -3.78 15.82
CA ILE A 815 -32.96 -3.95 14.36
C ILE A 815 -33.70 -5.25 14.04
N ASN A 816 -33.29 -6.37 14.63
CA ASN A 816 -33.92 -7.67 14.40
C ASN A 816 -35.41 -7.68 14.82
N PHE A 817 -35.75 -7.10 15.98
CA PHE A 817 -37.13 -6.97 16.41
C PHE A 817 -37.98 -6.15 15.42
N CYS A 818 -37.47 -5.01 14.95
CA CYS A 818 -38.18 -4.18 13.97
C CYS A 818 -38.35 -4.92 12.64
N SER A 819 -37.32 -5.60 12.14
CA SER A 819 -37.36 -6.34 10.87
C SER A 819 -38.35 -7.50 10.88
N ILE A 820 -38.41 -8.28 11.97
CA ILE A 820 -39.36 -9.40 12.12
C ILE A 820 -40.82 -8.92 12.11
N ASN A 821 -41.09 -7.76 12.70
CA ASN A 821 -42.45 -7.25 12.90
C ASN A 821 -42.88 -6.19 11.86
N LEU A 822 -41.97 -5.71 11.00
CA LEU A 822 -42.29 -4.74 9.93
C LEU A 822 -43.43 -5.25 9.01
N PRO A 823 -43.47 -6.52 8.55
CA PRO A 823 -44.56 -7.00 7.71
C PRO A 823 -45.92 -6.98 8.40
N ILE A 824 -45.97 -7.08 9.74
CA ILE A 824 -47.23 -6.99 10.50
C ILE A 824 -47.79 -5.57 10.42
N LEU A 825 -46.92 -4.56 10.52
CA LEU A 825 -47.29 -3.15 10.40
C LEU A 825 -47.66 -2.76 8.98
N GLU A 826 -46.90 -3.20 7.97
CA GLU A 826 -47.25 -2.93 6.56
C GLU A 826 -48.61 -3.54 6.17
N ASN A 827 -48.97 -4.70 6.74
CA ASN A 827 -50.32 -5.26 6.59
C ASN A 827 -51.39 -4.44 7.31
N LEU A 828 -51.12 -3.92 8.52
CA LEU A 828 -52.05 -3.04 9.25
C LEU A 828 -52.28 -1.72 8.52
N ASP A 829 -51.23 -1.09 7.98
CA ASP A 829 -51.32 0.10 7.12
C ASP A 829 -52.15 -0.20 5.85
N GLY A 830 -51.97 -1.38 5.25
CA GLY A 830 -52.77 -1.85 4.12
C GLY A 830 -54.27 -1.97 4.45
N ILE A 831 -54.59 -2.58 5.59
CA ILE A 831 -55.96 -2.71 6.11
C ILE A 831 -56.58 -1.33 6.41
N GLU A 832 -55.82 -0.39 6.97
CA GLU A 832 -56.30 0.97 7.23
C GLU A 832 -56.63 1.72 5.92
N ASN A 833 -55.87 1.48 4.85
CA ASN A 833 -56.16 2.01 3.52
C ASN A 833 -57.38 1.32 2.86
N ASP A 834 -57.59 0.02 3.08
CA ASP A 834 -58.80 -0.69 2.63
C ASP A 834 -60.06 -0.13 3.34
N LEU A 835 -59.99 0.08 4.66
CA LEU A 835 -61.05 0.75 5.44
C LEU A 835 -61.34 2.16 4.89
N LYS A 836 -60.32 3.01 4.74
CA LYS A 836 -60.47 4.38 4.20
C LYS A 836 -60.98 4.43 2.75
N SER A 837 -60.72 3.39 1.94
CA SER A 837 -61.20 3.28 0.57
C SER A 837 -62.59 2.64 0.44
N GLY A 838 -63.25 2.31 1.55
CA GLY A 838 -64.60 1.73 1.58
C GLY A 838 -64.67 0.23 1.30
N ARG A 839 -63.50 -0.45 1.23
CA ARG A 839 -63.34 -1.91 1.09
C ARG A 839 -63.31 -2.57 2.47
N ILE A 840 -64.38 -2.34 3.22
CA ILE A 840 -64.48 -2.61 4.66
C ILE A 840 -64.48 -4.13 4.95
N ILE A 841 -65.03 -4.95 4.05
CA ILE A 841 -65.11 -6.40 4.21
C ILE A 841 -63.78 -7.07 3.88
N GLU A 842 -63.06 -6.56 2.88
CA GLU A 842 -61.66 -6.91 2.62
C GLU A 842 -60.78 -6.55 3.82
N ALA A 843 -60.95 -5.36 4.41
CA ALA A 843 -60.27 -4.96 5.64
C ALA A 843 -60.59 -5.92 6.82
N ARG A 844 -61.85 -6.34 7.00
CA ARG A 844 -62.28 -7.30 8.05
C ARG A 844 -61.66 -8.69 7.89
N ASN A 845 -61.58 -9.17 6.65
CA ASN A 845 -60.94 -10.44 6.34
C ASN A 845 -59.43 -10.36 6.58
N ASN A 846 -58.78 -9.31 6.07
CA ASN A 846 -57.35 -9.09 6.19
C ASN A 846 -56.91 -8.90 7.66
N ILE A 847 -57.64 -8.16 8.48
CA ILE A 847 -57.29 -7.97 9.91
C ILE A 847 -57.39 -9.26 10.73
N SER A 848 -58.30 -10.16 10.36
CA SER A 848 -58.43 -11.48 10.97
C SER A 848 -57.20 -12.36 10.69
N LEU A 849 -56.57 -12.22 9.51
CA LEU A 849 -55.33 -12.92 9.14
C LEU A 849 -54.09 -12.39 9.88
N VAL A 850 -54.10 -11.15 10.37
CA VAL A 850 -53.00 -10.57 11.15
C VAL A 850 -52.98 -11.10 12.60
N LYS A 851 -54.15 -11.39 13.18
CA LYS A 851 -54.33 -11.83 14.58
C LYS A 851 -53.38 -12.95 15.06
N PRO A 852 -53.17 -14.08 14.34
CA PRO A 852 -52.26 -15.13 14.78
C PRO A 852 -50.78 -14.70 14.80
N ASN A 853 -50.41 -13.68 14.02
CA ASN A 853 -49.03 -13.23 13.84
C ASN A 853 -48.63 -12.11 14.82
N LEU A 854 -49.55 -11.60 15.64
CA LEU A 854 -49.25 -10.55 16.62
C LEU A 854 -48.15 -10.99 17.61
N PRO A 855 -47.16 -10.12 17.91
CA PRO A 855 -46.05 -10.46 18.79
C PRO A 855 -46.54 -10.77 20.21
N ARG A 856 -46.13 -11.92 20.76
CA ARG A 856 -46.45 -12.34 22.13
C ARG A 856 -45.21 -12.26 23.02
N GLY A 857 -45.38 -11.68 24.22
CA GLY A 857 -44.54 -11.85 25.41
C GLY A 857 -43.02 -11.98 25.17
N LYS A 858 -42.32 -10.86 25.00
CA LYS A 858 -40.86 -10.77 25.17
C LYS A 858 -40.57 -9.64 26.16
N GLU A 859 -40.07 -9.98 27.35
CA GLU A 859 -39.89 -9.05 28.49
C GLU A 859 -39.23 -7.71 28.10
N LYS A 860 -38.21 -7.75 27.22
CA LYS A 860 -37.48 -6.54 26.79
C LYS A 860 -38.23 -5.66 25.77
N PHE A 861 -39.25 -6.17 25.10
CA PHE A 861 -40.00 -5.48 24.03
C PHE A 861 -41.51 -5.44 24.27
N GLU A 862 -41.98 -5.84 25.45
CA GLU A 862 -43.39 -5.99 25.81
C GLU A 862 -44.22 -4.75 25.44
N LYS A 863 -43.78 -3.56 25.88
CA LYS A 863 -44.43 -2.27 25.56
C LYS A 863 -44.55 -1.97 24.06
N ILE A 864 -43.67 -2.51 23.22
CA ILE A 864 -43.71 -2.32 21.76
C ILE A 864 -44.68 -3.34 21.13
N ALA A 865 -44.67 -4.59 21.63
CA ALA A 865 -45.65 -5.60 21.24
C ALA A 865 -47.09 -5.20 21.63
N ASP A 866 -47.26 -4.57 22.80
CA ASP A 866 -48.52 -3.99 23.25
C ASP A 866 -48.98 -2.86 22.33
N ASN A 867 -48.08 -1.98 21.88
CA ASN A 867 -48.43 -0.91 20.92
C ASN A 867 -48.92 -1.49 19.57
N ILE A 868 -48.26 -2.53 19.05
CA ILE A 868 -48.70 -3.23 17.82
C ILE A 868 -50.08 -3.87 18.03
N THR A 869 -50.27 -4.54 19.16
CA THR A 869 -51.54 -5.20 19.53
C THR A 869 -52.66 -4.18 19.75
N SER A 870 -52.36 -3.02 20.32
CA SER A 870 -53.27 -1.89 20.51
C SER A 870 -53.70 -1.28 19.17
N HIS A 871 -52.76 -1.08 18.25
CA HIS A 871 -53.07 -0.61 16.89
C HIS A 871 -53.99 -1.59 16.15
N TRP A 872 -53.70 -2.90 16.18
CA TRP A 872 -54.59 -3.95 15.65
C TRP A 872 -55.98 -3.92 16.30
N ASN A 873 -56.07 -3.82 17.64
CA ASN A 873 -57.34 -3.75 18.36
C ASN A 873 -58.18 -2.52 17.98
N ASN A 874 -57.53 -1.35 17.85
CA ASN A 874 -58.21 -0.11 17.47
C ASN A 874 -58.73 -0.19 16.03
N LEU A 875 -57.90 -0.70 15.10
CA LEU A 875 -58.30 -0.87 13.70
C LEU A 875 -59.45 -1.89 13.57
N HIS A 876 -59.42 -2.99 14.33
CA HIS A 876 -60.51 -3.97 14.38
C HIS A 876 -61.81 -3.35 14.88
N LYS A 877 -61.76 -2.56 15.96
CA LYS A 877 -62.95 -1.82 16.44
C LYS A 877 -63.48 -0.85 15.39
N SER A 878 -62.61 -0.08 14.74
CA SER A 878 -63.01 0.87 13.69
C SER A 878 -63.66 0.18 12.49
N ILE A 879 -63.18 -1.00 12.08
CA ILE A 879 -63.79 -1.80 11.02
C ILE A 879 -65.20 -2.27 11.43
N GLU A 880 -65.35 -2.88 12.62
CA GLU A 880 -66.65 -3.35 13.09
C GLU A 880 -67.66 -2.21 13.24
N THR A 881 -67.26 -1.06 13.80
CA THR A 881 -68.14 0.13 13.92
C THR A 881 -68.52 0.73 12.55
N GLU A 882 -67.64 0.75 11.55
CA GLU A 882 -68.01 1.20 10.21
C GLU A 882 -68.93 0.20 9.50
N ILE A 883 -68.76 -1.11 9.72
CA ILE A 883 -69.71 -2.14 9.28
C ILE A 883 -71.08 -1.90 9.90
N GLU A 884 -71.17 -1.75 11.23
CA GLU A 884 -72.42 -1.46 11.93
C GLU A 884 -73.09 -0.18 11.39
N SER A 885 -72.32 0.90 11.21
CA SER A 885 -72.82 2.16 10.64
C SER A 885 -73.35 1.99 9.21
N GLU A 886 -72.65 1.25 8.34
CA GLU A 886 -73.11 0.95 6.98
C GLU A 886 -74.36 0.06 6.96
N ILE A 887 -74.48 -0.89 7.90
CA ILE A 887 -75.69 -1.71 8.09
C ILE A 887 -76.86 -0.85 8.58
N GLU A 888 -76.65 0.10 9.50
CA GLU A 888 -77.70 1.02 9.94
C GLU A 888 -78.13 1.99 8.84
N LYS A 889 -77.19 2.60 8.10
CA LYS A 889 -77.48 3.44 6.92
C LYS A 889 -78.25 2.66 5.85
N LEU A 890 -77.99 1.36 5.70
CA LEU A 890 -78.72 0.47 4.80
C LEU A 890 -80.14 0.19 5.32
N LYS A 891 -80.29 -0.20 6.60
CA LYS A 891 -81.59 -0.42 7.25
C LYS A 891 -82.47 0.82 7.24
N GLY A 892 -81.92 2.00 7.52
CA GLY A 892 -82.64 3.28 7.47
C GLY A 892 -83.14 3.66 6.06
N LYS A 893 -82.59 3.08 5.00
CA LYS A 893 -83.11 3.21 3.62
C LYS A 893 -84.21 2.22 3.30
N ILE A 894 -84.36 1.11 4.03
CA ILE A 894 -85.40 0.10 3.74
C ILE A 894 -86.80 0.73 3.81
N PRO A 895 -87.21 1.50 4.84
CA PRO A 895 -88.53 2.13 4.87
C PRO A 895 -88.82 3.02 3.65
N SER A 896 -87.87 3.83 3.20
CA SER A 896 -88.08 4.69 2.02
C SER A 896 -88.16 3.89 0.72
N LEU A 897 -87.46 2.75 0.64
CA LEU A 897 -87.59 1.80 -0.47
C LEU A 897 -88.94 1.08 -0.43
N VAL A 898 -89.42 0.64 0.74
CA VAL A 898 -90.77 0.07 0.95
C VAL A 898 -91.83 1.06 0.46
N THR A 899 -91.76 2.32 0.87
CA THR A 899 -92.71 3.37 0.43
C THR A 899 -92.66 3.60 -1.09
N LEU A 900 -91.53 3.41 -1.77
CA LEU A 900 -91.46 3.45 -3.23
C LEU A 900 -92.14 2.24 -3.90
N VAL A 901 -92.06 1.06 -3.28
CA VAL A 901 -92.77 -0.16 -3.73
C VAL A 901 -94.28 -0.06 -3.48
N GLU A 902 -94.70 0.41 -2.31
CA GLU A 902 -96.13 0.58 -1.97
C GLU A 902 -96.81 1.60 -2.89
N ASN A 903 -96.12 2.69 -3.24
CA ASN A 903 -96.59 3.69 -4.20
C ASN A 903 -96.49 3.24 -5.68
N LYS A 904 -96.22 1.95 -5.96
CA LYS A 904 -96.14 1.35 -7.30
C LYS A 904 -95.11 2.01 -8.23
N LYS A 905 -94.08 2.69 -7.70
CA LYS A 905 -92.99 3.31 -8.47
C LYS A 905 -91.90 2.29 -8.83
N THR A 906 -92.32 1.18 -9.43
CA THR A 906 -91.52 -0.05 -9.57
C THR A 906 -90.16 0.15 -10.26
N ASN A 907 -90.03 1.05 -11.24
CA ASN A 907 -88.75 1.28 -11.92
C ASN A 907 -87.70 2.03 -11.07
N GLU A 908 -88.11 3.05 -10.31
CA GLU A 908 -87.22 3.78 -9.40
C GLU A 908 -86.86 2.91 -8.18
N ALA A 909 -87.83 2.14 -7.69
CA ALA A 909 -87.64 1.16 -6.63
C ALA A 909 -86.64 0.06 -7.04
N LYS A 910 -86.82 -0.61 -8.18
CA LYS A 910 -85.95 -1.72 -8.63
C LYS A 910 -84.48 -1.32 -8.70
N SER A 911 -84.12 -0.19 -9.31
CA SER A 911 -82.71 0.23 -9.38
C SER A 911 -82.10 0.49 -8.01
N SER A 912 -82.89 1.06 -7.08
CA SER A 912 -82.43 1.40 -5.74
C SER A 912 -82.35 0.16 -4.83
N LEU A 913 -83.30 -0.78 -5.00
CA LEU A 913 -83.32 -2.10 -4.37
C LEU A 913 -82.16 -2.98 -4.86
N PHE A 914 -81.80 -2.99 -6.14
CA PHE A 914 -80.62 -3.71 -6.62
C PHE A 914 -79.32 -3.13 -6.04
N ALA A 915 -79.19 -1.80 -5.96
CA ALA A 915 -78.02 -1.18 -5.33
C ALA A 915 -77.95 -1.48 -3.82
N ALA A 916 -79.08 -1.43 -3.11
CA ALA A 916 -79.19 -1.80 -1.71
C ALA A 916 -78.90 -3.30 -1.50
N ARG A 917 -79.42 -4.18 -2.37
CA ARG A 917 -79.18 -5.63 -2.36
C ARG A 917 -77.70 -5.94 -2.52
N ASN A 918 -77.04 -5.39 -3.53
CA ASN A 918 -75.62 -5.64 -3.77
C ASN A 918 -74.76 -5.16 -2.58
N ARG A 919 -75.13 -4.05 -1.93
CA ARG A 919 -74.46 -3.59 -0.70
C ARG A 919 -74.80 -4.46 0.52
N ALA A 920 -76.02 -4.98 0.62
CA ALA A 920 -76.46 -5.89 1.68
C ALA A 920 -75.78 -7.28 1.57
N GLU A 921 -75.65 -7.80 0.35
CA GLU A 921 -74.90 -9.03 0.03
C GLU A 921 -73.42 -8.85 0.33
N TYR A 922 -72.82 -7.72 -0.09
CA TYR A 922 -71.43 -7.39 0.24
C TYR A 922 -71.20 -7.32 1.76
N LEU A 923 -72.10 -6.69 2.53
CA LEU A 923 -72.02 -6.60 4.00
C LEU A 923 -72.47 -7.89 4.74
N GLY A 924 -72.98 -8.91 4.04
CA GLY A 924 -73.42 -10.18 4.62
C GLY A 924 -74.75 -10.14 5.41
N VAL A 925 -75.61 -9.14 5.21
CA VAL A 925 -76.84 -8.94 6.01
C VAL A 925 -78.02 -9.75 5.47
N GLY A 926 -78.01 -11.07 5.70
CA GLY A 926 -78.96 -12.01 5.11
C GLY A 926 -80.46 -11.67 5.26
N MET A 927 -80.91 -11.19 6.43
CA MET A 927 -82.31 -10.76 6.62
C MET A 927 -82.69 -9.57 5.74
N THR A 928 -81.84 -8.55 5.67
CA THR A 928 -82.07 -7.38 4.81
C THR A 928 -81.98 -7.74 3.32
N VAL A 929 -81.15 -8.71 2.94
CA VAL A 929 -81.16 -9.27 1.58
C VAL A 929 -82.50 -9.98 1.29
N ALA A 930 -83.05 -10.73 2.24
CA ALA A 930 -84.36 -11.37 2.09
C ALA A 930 -85.50 -10.33 1.97
N GLU A 931 -85.56 -9.35 2.87
CA GLU A 931 -86.51 -8.22 2.83
C GLU A 931 -86.45 -7.46 1.49
N ILE A 932 -85.24 -7.14 1.01
CA ILE A 932 -85.04 -6.47 -0.29
C ILE A 932 -85.45 -7.38 -1.46
N ASN A 933 -85.18 -8.68 -1.38
CA ASN A 933 -85.61 -9.64 -2.42
C ASN A 933 -87.13 -9.82 -2.44
N ASP A 934 -87.81 -9.80 -1.30
CA ASP A 934 -89.28 -9.85 -1.25
C ASP A 934 -89.90 -8.53 -1.73
N LEU A 935 -89.28 -7.37 -1.45
CA LEU A 935 -89.66 -6.09 -2.07
C LEU A 935 -89.43 -6.08 -3.59
N LEU A 936 -88.37 -6.72 -4.09
CA LEU A 936 -88.15 -6.92 -5.53
C LEU A 936 -89.22 -7.84 -6.14
N LYS A 937 -89.56 -8.97 -5.48
CA LYS A 937 -90.68 -9.84 -5.90
C LYS A 937 -92.02 -9.10 -5.90
N ILE A 938 -92.29 -8.24 -4.91
CA ILE A 938 -93.49 -7.40 -4.88
C ILE A 938 -93.48 -6.41 -6.05
N CYS A 939 -92.34 -5.80 -6.38
CA CYS A 939 -92.20 -4.97 -7.59
C CYS A 939 -92.44 -5.77 -8.88
N ASP A 940 -92.05 -7.04 -8.93
CA ASP A 940 -92.29 -7.93 -10.07
C ASP A 940 -93.78 -8.35 -10.16
N MET A 941 -94.43 -8.65 -9.05
CA MET A 941 -95.86 -9.00 -8.97
C MET A 941 -96.79 -7.80 -9.25
N GLN A 942 -96.42 -6.60 -8.80
CA GLN A 942 -97.16 -5.37 -9.12
C GLN A 942 -97.06 -4.99 -10.61
N SER A 943 -96.04 -5.47 -11.34
CA SER A 943 -95.97 -5.38 -12.80
C SER A 943 -96.70 -6.54 -13.47
N SER A 944 -98.03 -6.49 -13.52
CA SER A 944 -98.85 -7.43 -14.30
C SER A 944 -98.79 -7.15 -15.82
N PRO A 945 -99.07 -8.15 -16.69
CA PRO A 945 -98.62 -8.12 -18.10
C PRO A 945 -99.47 -7.28 -19.07
N ASP A 946 -100.64 -6.82 -18.66
CA ASP A 946 -101.61 -6.13 -19.55
C ASP A 946 -101.38 -4.62 -19.65
N SER A 947 -100.31 -4.23 -20.36
CA SER A 947 -100.24 -2.90 -21.00
C SER A 947 -99.26 -2.84 -22.19
N ILE A 948 -99.23 -3.88 -23.03
CA ILE A 948 -98.59 -3.78 -24.36
C ILE A 948 -99.61 -3.24 -25.37
N GLU A 949 -99.83 -1.92 -25.38
CA GLU A 949 -99.94 -1.13 -26.61
C GLU A 949 -100.16 0.38 -26.36
N ARG A 950 -99.75 1.20 -27.34
CA ARG A 950 -100.08 2.63 -27.53
C ARG A 950 -99.58 3.63 -26.46
N GLN A 951 -98.34 4.11 -26.69
CA GLN A 951 -98.19 5.51 -27.13
C GLN A 951 -96.87 5.73 -27.91
N LYS A 952 -96.98 5.93 -29.23
CA LYS A 952 -95.88 6.43 -30.07
C LYS A 952 -96.02 7.95 -30.24
N LYS A 953 -94.88 8.66 -30.11
CA LYS A 953 -94.60 10.03 -30.58
C LYS A 953 -95.33 11.20 -29.88
N LYS A 954 -94.57 11.96 -29.07
CA LYS A 954 -94.48 13.43 -29.21
C LYS A 954 -93.18 14.01 -28.61
N LYS A 955 -92.40 14.68 -29.46
CA LYS A 955 -91.31 15.65 -29.19
C LYS A 955 -90.41 15.43 -27.95
N ILE A 956 -89.29 14.74 -28.15
CA ILE A 956 -88.07 15.01 -27.38
C ILE A 956 -87.49 16.34 -27.88
N LYS A 957 -87.57 17.40 -27.08
CA LYS A 957 -86.62 18.52 -27.20
C LYS A 957 -85.26 17.99 -26.75
N LYS A 958 -84.18 18.29 -27.49
CA LYS A 958 -82.81 18.14 -26.96
C LYS A 958 -82.62 19.10 -25.79
N ILE A 959 -82.81 18.62 -24.57
CA ILE A 959 -82.37 19.24 -23.31
C ILE A 959 -81.85 18.09 -22.46
N GLU A 960 -80.57 18.14 -22.10
CA GLU A 960 -79.85 17.07 -21.41
C GLU A 960 -80.13 17.09 -19.89
N PRO A 961 -80.42 15.94 -19.27
CA PRO A 961 -80.16 15.70 -17.85
C PRO A 961 -78.78 15.02 -17.69
N PRO A 962 -78.02 15.32 -16.62
CA PRO A 962 -76.59 15.01 -16.58
C PRO A 962 -76.29 13.56 -16.19
N ILE A 963 -75.78 12.77 -17.15
CA ILE A 963 -74.98 11.59 -16.82
C ILE A 963 -73.51 12.04 -16.69
N LYS A 964 -73.06 12.31 -15.46
CA LYS A 964 -71.62 12.29 -15.13
C LYS A 964 -71.14 10.84 -14.97
N LYS A 965 -71.23 10.04 -16.05
CA LYS A 965 -70.24 8.98 -16.27
C LYS A 965 -69.06 9.64 -16.97
N ILE A 966 -68.05 9.93 -16.15
CA ILE A 966 -66.62 9.85 -16.44
C ILE A 966 -66.33 9.77 -17.95
N SER A 967 -66.15 10.94 -18.57
CA SER A 967 -65.33 11.02 -19.77
C SER A 967 -63.87 10.97 -19.32
N PRO A 968 -63.06 9.97 -19.73
CA PRO A 968 -61.62 10.15 -19.78
C PRO A 968 -61.35 11.16 -20.90
N ARG A 969 -61.06 12.43 -20.55
CA ARG A 969 -60.79 13.46 -21.56
C ARG A 969 -59.51 14.21 -21.27
N LYS A 970 -58.46 13.79 -21.98
CA LYS A 970 -57.28 14.56 -22.37
C LYS A 970 -56.62 15.36 -21.24
N GLU A 971 -55.70 14.71 -20.54
CA GLU A 971 -54.43 15.40 -20.33
C GLU A 971 -53.79 15.67 -21.70
N LYS A 972 -53.27 16.87 -21.89
CA LYS A 972 -52.48 17.22 -23.07
C LYS A 972 -51.07 16.65 -22.87
N LEU A 973 -50.71 15.62 -23.62
CA LEU A 973 -49.31 15.39 -23.96
C LEU A 973 -48.98 16.22 -25.19
N ALA A 974 -48.53 17.45 -24.93
CA ALA A 974 -47.46 18.04 -25.70
C ALA A 974 -46.19 17.91 -24.83
N ASP A 975 -45.04 17.70 -25.46
CA ASP A 975 -43.81 17.31 -24.79
C ASP A 975 -43.34 18.30 -23.70
N ILE A 976 -42.68 17.77 -22.66
CA ILE A 976 -41.24 17.99 -22.39
C ILE A 976 -40.81 17.13 -21.18
N GLU A 977 -39.55 16.72 -21.20
CA GLU A 977 -38.88 15.87 -20.19
C GLU A 977 -38.60 16.58 -18.85
N GLY A 978 -38.42 15.78 -17.79
CA GLY A 978 -37.22 15.93 -16.95
C GLY A 978 -37.31 16.60 -15.56
N THR A 979 -36.74 15.88 -14.58
CA THR A 979 -35.96 16.38 -13.44
C THR A 979 -36.58 17.24 -12.32
N MET A 980 -35.88 17.21 -11.18
CA MET A 980 -36.06 18.08 -10.02
C MET A 980 -35.94 19.57 -10.40
N ILE A 981 -36.71 20.45 -9.75
CA ILE A 981 -36.21 21.46 -8.79
C ILE A 981 -37.33 22.41 -8.28
N VAL A 982 -37.23 22.76 -6.99
CA VAL A 982 -38.03 23.73 -6.23
C VAL A 982 -37.92 25.17 -6.77
N LYS A 983 -38.95 26.02 -6.55
CA LYS A 983 -38.93 27.49 -6.25
C LYS A 983 -40.35 28.08 -6.43
N HIS A 984 -40.83 29.15 -5.77
CA HIS A 984 -40.36 30.06 -4.70
C HIS A 984 -41.61 30.79 -4.12
N THR A 985 -41.63 31.21 -2.84
CA THR A 985 -41.77 32.64 -2.44
C THR A 985 -41.73 32.88 -0.92
N LYS A 986 -40.86 33.83 -0.51
CA LYS A 986 -40.94 34.81 0.61
C LYS A 986 -41.20 34.35 2.07
N PRO A 987 -40.35 34.85 2.99
CA PRO A 987 -40.85 35.61 4.15
C PRO A 987 -40.06 36.91 4.47
N GLY A 988 -40.63 37.70 5.37
CA GLY A 988 -40.05 38.88 6.08
C GLY A 988 -41.17 39.61 6.84
N PRO A 989 -40.92 40.51 7.83
CA PRO A 989 -39.64 41.05 8.33
C PRO A 989 -39.47 41.09 9.89
N MET A 990 -38.42 41.79 10.39
CA MET A 990 -38.15 42.26 11.79
C MET A 990 -37.67 41.24 12.86
N LYS A 991 -36.81 41.55 13.87
CA LYS A 991 -35.92 42.73 14.16
C LYS A 991 -34.79 42.42 15.20
N LEU A 992 -33.55 42.82 14.89
CA LEU A 992 -32.42 43.39 15.68
C LEU A 992 -32.18 43.17 17.22
N ARG A 993 -30.96 42.70 17.57
CA ARG A 993 -29.85 43.38 18.33
C ARG A 993 -28.57 42.46 18.24
N VAL A 994 -27.42 42.86 17.66
CA VAL A 994 -26.27 43.70 18.15
C VAL A 994 -25.55 43.05 19.35
N SER A 995 -24.22 42.76 19.38
CA SER A 995 -22.97 43.46 18.92
C SER A 995 -21.90 42.52 18.28
N GLU A 996 -21.21 42.85 17.16
CA GLU A 996 -19.86 43.52 17.00
C GLU A 996 -18.64 42.70 17.52
N ASN A 997 -17.50 42.49 16.83
CA ASN A 997 -16.73 43.25 15.79
C ASN A 997 -16.24 42.34 14.61
N GLU A 998 -16.30 42.76 13.33
CA GLU A 998 -15.22 43.30 12.43
C GLU A 998 -14.06 42.34 12.02
N THR A 999 -13.54 42.27 10.78
CA THR A 999 -13.74 43.06 9.52
C THR A 999 -13.36 42.29 8.22
N LYS A 1000 -13.97 42.67 7.07
CA LYS A 1000 -13.51 42.52 5.64
C LYS A 1000 -13.32 41.07 5.09
N SER A 1001 -13.56 40.68 3.83
CA SER A 1001 -14.11 41.25 2.57
C SER A 1001 -14.10 40.10 1.51
N GLU A 1002 -14.97 39.90 0.51
CA GLU A 1002 -16.18 40.59 0.03
C GLU A 1002 -17.03 39.69 -0.93
N HIS A 1003 -17.95 40.26 -1.74
CA HIS A 1003 -18.83 39.60 -2.74
C HIS A 1003 -18.64 40.28 -4.14
N PRO A 1004 -19.34 39.94 -5.28
CA PRO A 1004 -20.40 38.94 -5.59
C PRO A 1004 -20.01 37.96 -6.75
N ASN A 1005 -20.63 36.81 -7.06
CA ASN A 1005 -22.03 36.35 -7.25
C ASN A 1005 -22.54 36.34 -8.73
N ILE A 1006 -23.00 35.16 -9.20
CA ILE A 1006 -23.90 34.86 -10.36
C ILE A 1006 -23.36 34.94 -11.83
N GLN A 1007 -22.92 33.78 -12.34
CA GLN A 1007 -23.56 32.87 -13.34
C GLN A 1007 -24.48 33.39 -14.51
N PRO A 1008 -24.72 32.59 -15.58
CA PRO A 1008 -24.45 33.05 -16.96
C PRO A 1008 -25.63 32.95 -17.96
N ARG A 1009 -25.37 33.26 -19.25
CA ARG A 1009 -26.29 32.96 -20.38
C ARG A 1009 -25.58 32.51 -21.68
N SER A 1010 -25.82 31.23 -22.02
CA SER A 1010 -26.32 30.71 -23.32
C SER A 1010 -25.55 30.84 -24.65
N HIS A 1011 -25.50 29.68 -25.36
CA HIS A 1011 -25.55 29.44 -26.82
C HIS A 1011 -24.27 29.28 -27.69
N LEU A 1012 -24.06 28.03 -28.12
CA LEU A 1012 -23.94 27.56 -29.52
C LEU A 1012 -23.15 28.41 -30.54
N ARG A 1013 -21.98 27.91 -30.99
CA ARG A 1013 -21.78 27.32 -32.35
C ARG A 1013 -20.36 26.75 -32.58
N ARG A 1014 -20.21 26.01 -33.68
CA ARG A 1014 -19.01 25.22 -34.05
C ARG A 1014 -17.82 26.09 -34.50
N SER A 1015 -16.62 25.54 -34.34
CA SER A 1015 -15.30 26.07 -34.70
C SER A 1015 -14.98 26.06 -36.21
N PRO A 1016 -14.01 26.88 -36.64
CA PRO A 1016 -12.87 26.33 -37.41
C PRO A 1016 -11.48 26.87 -36.99
N LYS A 1017 -10.44 26.14 -37.43
CA LYS A 1017 -9.00 26.24 -37.10
C LYS A 1017 -8.33 27.62 -37.29
N LYS A 1018 -7.47 28.07 -36.35
CA LYS A 1018 -5.99 28.28 -36.50
C LYS A 1018 -5.32 29.07 -35.34
N ALA A 1019 -3.97 29.04 -35.36
CA ALA A 1019 -2.97 29.84 -34.63
C ALA A 1019 -2.63 29.45 -33.18
N VAL A 1020 -1.34 29.14 -32.97
CA VAL A 1020 -0.67 28.97 -31.66
C VAL A 1020 0.17 30.22 -31.42
N GLN A 1021 0.10 30.80 -30.22
CA GLN A 1021 0.74 32.09 -29.88
C GLN A 1021 1.69 31.88 -28.69
N VAL A 1022 2.87 32.49 -28.69
CA VAL A 1022 3.91 32.26 -27.67
C VAL A 1022 3.96 33.42 -26.69
N CYS A 1023 3.96 33.13 -25.39
CA CYS A 1023 4.07 34.17 -24.36
C CYS A 1023 5.45 34.86 -24.38
N PRO A 1024 5.54 36.21 -24.51
CA PRO A 1024 6.82 36.90 -24.53
C PRO A 1024 7.56 36.88 -23.17
N TYR A 1025 6.84 36.65 -22.06
CA TYR A 1025 7.41 36.66 -20.71
C TYR A 1025 7.95 35.31 -20.23
N CYS A 1026 7.35 34.18 -20.63
CA CYS A 1026 7.78 32.84 -20.20
C CYS A 1026 8.04 31.85 -21.36
N LYS A 1027 7.88 32.30 -22.62
CA LYS A 1027 8.11 31.51 -23.85
C LYS A 1027 7.27 30.23 -24.01
N ALA A 1028 6.26 30.01 -23.17
CA ALA A 1028 5.31 28.91 -23.33
C ALA A 1028 4.41 29.13 -24.57
N THR A 1029 4.25 28.08 -25.38
CA THR A 1029 3.31 27.99 -26.50
C THR A 1029 1.87 27.84 -25.99
N GLN A 1030 1.01 28.81 -26.27
CA GLN A 1030 -0.39 28.80 -25.85
C GLN A 1030 -1.36 28.44 -26.98
N PRO A 1031 -2.44 27.68 -26.67
CA PRO A 1031 -3.51 27.36 -27.61
C PRO A 1031 -4.47 28.55 -27.82
N SER A 1032 -4.35 29.22 -28.96
CA SER A 1032 -5.33 30.15 -29.59
C SER A 1032 -5.90 31.33 -28.76
N SER A 1033 -5.23 32.48 -28.89
CA SER A 1033 -5.79 33.84 -29.12
C SER A 1033 -6.78 34.54 -28.16
N HIS A 1034 -7.34 33.92 -27.11
CA HIS A 1034 -8.37 34.61 -26.27
C HIS A 1034 -8.08 34.69 -24.77
N GLU A 1035 -6.91 34.29 -24.30
CA GLU A 1035 -6.46 34.63 -22.94
C GLU A 1035 -5.70 35.95 -22.95
N ARG A 1036 -6.22 36.97 -22.24
CA ARG A 1036 -5.47 38.21 -22.00
C ARG A 1036 -4.27 38.00 -21.06
N TYR A 1037 -4.17 36.85 -20.37
CA TYR A 1037 -3.12 36.55 -19.41
C TYR A 1037 -2.54 35.17 -19.70
N CYS A 1038 -1.23 35.02 -19.66
CA CYS A 1038 -0.58 33.74 -19.91
C CYS A 1038 -0.84 32.76 -18.75
N PHE A 1039 -1.54 31.68 -19.05
CA PHE A 1039 -1.90 30.58 -18.13
C PHE A 1039 -0.76 30.13 -17.20
N PHE A 1040 0.48 30.07 -17.71
CA PHE A 1040 1.65 29.60 -16.96
C PHE A 1040 2.30 30.63 -16.02
N CYS A 1041 2.03 31.93 -16.16
CA CYS A 1041 2.71 32.96 -15.35
C CYS A 1041 1.81 34.10 -14.87
N GLY A 1042 0.51 34.07 -15.18
CA GLY A 1042 -0.49 35.05 -14.74
C GLY A 1042 -0.32 36.47 -15.29
N LYS A 1043 0.70 36.74 -16.11
CA LYS A 1043 0.98 38.07 -16.68
C LYS A 1043 0.19 38.32 -17.94
N GLN A 1044 -0.22 39.58 -18.14
CA GLN A 1044 -0.99 40.00 -19.31
C GLN A 1044 -0.17 39.86 -20.60
N LEU A 1045 -0.79 39.37 -21.67
CA LEU A 1045 -0.19 39.11 -22.99
C LEU A 1045 -0.42 40.26 -23.98
#